data_AF-A0A838XNH2-F1
#
_entry.id   AF-A0A838XNH2-F1
#
_cell.length_a   1.000
_cell.length_b   1.000
_cell.length_c   1.000
_cell.angle_alpha   90.00
_cell.angle_beta   90.00
_cell.angle_gamma   90.00
#
_symmetry.space_group_name_H-M   'P 1'
#
loop_
_entity.id
_entity.type
_entity.pdbx_description
1 polymer ?
#
loop_
_entity_poly.entity_id
_entity_poly.type
_entity_poly.pdbx_seq_one_letter_code
_entity_poly.pdbx_strand_id
1 'polypeptide(L)'
;MSAPQPSKVVMELRVHGVRGTPTDSMLGVPPEDVVQVAGDRLTGFYRTAGGAAPPLRTLPAGLSLEAYSWGELTSGVRGVLGWVTRVLWLVLLPFALVNLAFWARTQAGEDNGQARWGMRAVRVSAVILTVIAMLTVSFIAIDLVAWQCFRANAIACPVLPDWMDRIAGLSAGARIAVMSLVPLGALLALVALSFQSLARYEAAVHETEVTMTDAERAEPRASILEHPLMWRGEQRTRRLQRLHIAAGLTTVVLYTGIHMLVRGSGGWLWPTTLAAALIMVLVVLRTMTVDEDDLEYRDEPNLGRLTRRVFPWTGPGRLMRQLPLDTLAWVALGVVVAHLAALWAAELSFAKQELAWYGSNLWFIGLFVLLTVVHVIVFVGGRVRLRWTFVVVLAMVALVASGWFVPAGWLAVETLAAWGLLLLFHRNRSRLAGNRCVAWGGAGASVMLGAATMVALLFTSAGAVAASNFLNGDSQTVADLITVRNERSPVSAQGEPRLVAAGDVRLDGARVVLENGAVRVTHGTVRTDALARESDGVASYATASTMVDKAVLLLPPGTTTVQLVGSCFGRGDDPAYPAQEPCTGESKGFRTAGALDVSPSCILDRALVPCLRVVAADGRVALKVNDPPQTPLVVPQVLVWTPLMLSSMLVLGGVLTAVMVVLYRTKAAPAIRDLVVGDDPEVPSQDRDGVTDARVAAGLAHRVERLLDGSGTLTTALALTTLALSSGGRAPWSVYPGLRDVATVSLYIALLGSIGLMMAGARVRRSPTARRNVGILWDVTTFWPRAAHPFAPPCYAERVVPEITARARWALGDDDSSAVVLSGHSQGSLICVAVACRLNGRAKQLRLLTYGSQVRAIYGRIFPAAAGPDALGYVPTPGATGLREAWPDVPDGRPGGEPAGTGLRFLLARPEHWVNLFRRGDPLGYRVYSDCDDPVYDRPTLEVRPTGSGDPGSLVMTHGGYQHSPEYRIAIAQWTGEQVHVPPTDPTLAVPLPPA
;
A
#
# COMPACT_ATOMS: atom_id res chain seq x y z
N MET A 1 31.29 22.84 -48.96
CA MET A 1 30.75 21.85 -48.00
C MET A 1 29.48 21.29 -48.61
N SER A 2 29.46 19.99 -48.91
CA SER A 2 28.28 19.31 -49.45
C SER A 2 27.13 19.40 -48.43
N ALA A 3 25.90 19.60 -48.91
CA ALA A 3 24.72 19.57 -48.03
C ALA A 3 24.67 18.23 -47.26
N PRO A 4 24.32 18.23 -45.96
CA PRO A 4 24.23 16.99 -45.19
C PRO A 4 23.23 16.04 -45.84
N GLN A 5 23.65 14.80 -46.11
CA GLN A 5 22.73 13.77 -46.61
C GLN A 5 21.64 13.50 -45.56
N PRO A 6 20.38 13.29 -45.98
CA PRO A 6 19.30 12.94 -45.06
C PRO A 6 19.62 11.61 -44.36
N SER A 7 19.46 11.57 -43.03
CA SER A 7 19.71 10.38 -42.22
C SER A 7 18.83 9.22 -42.67
N LYS A 8 19.40 8.03 -42.86
CA LYS A 8 18.68 6.83 -43.29
C LYS A 8 18.04 6.16 -42.08
N VAL A 9 16.71 6.07 -42.05
CA VAL A 9 16.01 5.33 -40.99
C VAL A 9 16.20 3.83 -41.21
N VAL A 10 16.77 3.14 -40.21
CA VAL A 10 17.10 1.71 -40.26
C VAL A 10 16.13 0.83 -39.46
N MET A 11 15.39 1.41 -38.51
CA MET A 11 14.42 0.68 -37.70
C MET A 11 13.25 1.58 -37.25
N GLU A 12 12.02 1.06 -37.32
CA GLU A 12 10.85 1.54 -36.59
C GLU A 12 10.51 0.53 -35.50
N LEU A 13 10.56 0.94 -34.23
CA LEU A 13 10.18 0.11 -33.11
C LEU A 13 8.91 0.65 -32.45
N ARG A 14 7.86 -0.17 -32.45
CA ARG A 14 6.56 0.13 -31.83
C ARG A 14 6.49 -0.41 -30.42
N VAL A 15 6.00 0.40 -29.49
CA VAL A 15 5.85 0.06 -28.06
C VAL A 15 4.40 0.30 -27.63
N HIS A 16 3.73 -0.76 -27.19
CA HIS A 16 2.33 -0.69 -26.78
C HIS A 16 2.15 -0.10 -25.37
N GLY A 17 0.93 0.33 -25.05
CA GLY A 17 0.52 0.74 -23.70
C GLY A 17 0.07 -0.41 -22.80
N VAL A 18 -0.55 -0.10 -21.66
CA VAL A 18 -0.96 -1.04 -20.58
C VAL A 18 -1.77 -2.26 -21.04
N ARG A 19 -2.47 -2.18 -22.18
CA ARG A 19 -3.38 -3.23 -22.65
C ARG A 19 -2.68 -4.49 -23.13
N GLY A 20 -1.36 -4.46 -23.31
CA GLY A 20 -0.64 -5.59 -23.90
C GLY A 20 -1.13 -5.87 -25.31
N THR A 21 -1.15 -4.84 -26.17
CA THR A 21 -1.61 -5.00 -27.55
C THR A 21 -0.85 -6.16 -28.21
N PRO A 22 -1.54 -7.13 -28.81
CA PRO A 22 -0.90 -8.25 -29.49
C PRO A 22 0.10 -7.74 -30.54
N THR A 23 1.21 -8.45 -30.70
CA THR A 23 2.32 -8.05 -31.58
C THR A 23 1.92 -8.01 -33.04
N ASP A 24 1.00 -8.88 -33.45
CA ASP A 24 0.35 -8.91 -34.77
C ASP A 24 -0.43 -7.61 -35.05
N SER A 25 -1.30 -7.18 -34.12
CA SER A 25 -1.99 -5.89 -34.19
C SER A 25 -1.01 -4.70 -34.20
N MET A 26 0.06 -4.75 -33.37
CA MET A 26 1.09 -3.71 -33.38
C MET A 26 1.82 -3.61 -34.72
N LEU A 27 2.13 -4.74 -35.35
CA LEU A 27 2.81 -4.79 -36.65
C LEU A 27 1.84 -4.58 -37.82
N GLY A 28 0.54 -4.79 -37.62
CA GLY A 28 -0.49 -4.70 -38.63
C GLY A 28 -0.49 -5.88 -39.60
N VAL A 29 -0.07 -7.07 -39.16
CA VAL A 29 0.00 -8.30 -39.98
C VAL A 29 -0.72 -9.46 -39.28
N PRO A 30 -1.11 -10.52 -39.99
CA PRO A 30 -1.67 -11.71 -39.38
C PRO A 30 -0.70 -12.37 -38.37
N PRO A 31 -1.18 -13.06 -37.32
CA PRO A 31 -0.34 -13.69 -36.30
C PRO A 31 0.73 -14.66 -36.83
N GLU A 32 0.43 -15.38 -37.90
CA GLU A 32 1.34 -16.31 -38.58
C GLU A 32 2.58 -15.63 -39.18
N ASP A 33 2.50 -14.33 -39.47
CA ASP A 33 3.57 -13.53 -40.06
C ASP A 33 4.42 -12.81 -38.99
N VAL A 34 4.24 -13.15 -37.71
CA VAL A 34 4.98 -12.52 -36.60
C VAL A 34 6.02 -13.48 -36.04
N VAL A 35 7.28 -13.03 -35.99
CA VAL A 35 8.40 -13.82 -35.48
C VAL A 35 9.12 -13.07 -34.36
N GLN A 36 9.34 -13.74 -33.23
CA GLN A 36 10.18 -13.22 -32.14
C GLN A 36 11.66 -13.29 -32.55
N VAL A 37 12.37 -12.17 -32.46
CA VAL A 37 13.79 -12.05 -32.84
C VAL A 37 14.74 -11.83 -31.68
N ALA A 38 14.24 -11.36 -30.54
CA ALA A 38 15.03 -11.17 -29.34
C ALA A 38 14.13 -11.14 -28.08
N GLY A 39 14.76 -11.27 -26.91
CA GLY A 39 14.09 -11.29 -25.60
C GLY A 39 13.77 -12.70 -25.13
N ASP A 40 12.86 -12.80 -24.16
CA ASP A 40 12.39 -14.04 -23.56
C ASP A 40 10.85 -14.16 -23.62
N ARG A 41 10.27 -14.99 -22.75
CA ARG A 41 8.82 -15.20 -22.68
C ARG A 41 8.06 -14.03 -22.02
N LEU A 42 8.73 -13.21 -21.21
CA LEU A 42 8.14 -12.09 -20.46
C LEU A 42 8.20 -10.78 -21.25
N THR A 43 9.32 -10.52 -21.92
CA THR A 43 9.52 -9.38 -22.82
C THR A 43 10.17 -9.83 -24.12
N GLY A 44 9.81 -9.22 -25.24
CA GLY A 44 10.39 -9.64 -26.52
C GLY A 44 10.24 -8.63 -27.65
N PHE A 45 11.18 -8.72 -28.60
CA PHE A 45 11.15 -8.01 -29.87
C PHE A 45 10.62 -8.93 -30.96
N TYR A 46 9.66 -8.44 -31.72
CA TYR A 46 8.95 -9.18 -32.76
C TYR A 46 9.03 -8.41 -34.07
N ARG A 47 9.12 -9.11 -35.19
CA ARG A 47 9.14 -8.52 -36.54
C ARG A 47 8.16 -9.24 -37.46
N THR A 48 7.92 -8.65 -38.62
CA THR A 48 7.24 -9.34 -39.71
C THR A 48 8.16 -10.41 -40.34
N ALA A 49 7.57 -11.54 -40.73
CA ALA A 49 8.19 -12.58 -41.52
C ALA A 49 8.62 -12.04 -42.90
N GLY A 50 9.64 -12.65 -43.52
CA GLY A 50 10.24 -12.14 -44.74
C GLY A 50 9.22 -11.98 -45.87
N GLY A 51 8.98 -10.73 -46.31
CA GLY A 51 8.06 -10.39 -47.40
C GLY A 51 6.69 -9.85 -46.96
N ALA A 52 6.30 -9.99 -45.69
CA ALA A 52 5.06 -9.44 -45.16
C ALA A 52 5.23 -7.95 -44.81
N ALA A 53 4.41 -7.09 -45.42
CA ALA A 53 4.34 -5.67 -45.13
C ALA A 53 2.95 -5.32 -44.57
N PRO A 54 2.85 -4.41 -43.59
CA PRO A 54 1.55 -3.94 -43.13
C PRO A 54 0.77 -3.30 -44.29
N PRO A 55 -0.55 -3.48 -44.31
CA PRO A 55 -1.39 -2.88 -45.33
C PRO A 55 -1.28 -1.34 -45.32
N LEU A 56 -1.43 -0.75 -46.51
CA LEU A 56 -1.27 0.70 -46.74
C LEU A 56 0.14 1.24 -46.42
N ARG A 57 1.16 0.37 -46.35
CA ARG A 57 2.57 0.75 -46.21
C ARG A 57 3.46 -0.08 -47.12
N THR A 58 4.54 0.54 -47.61
CA THR A 58 5.56 -0.14 -48.41
C THR A 58 6.91 0.16 -47.78
N LEU A 59 7.45 -0.79 -47.02
CA LEU A 59 8.67 -0.58 -46.25
C LEU A 59 9.89 -0.41 -47.18
N PRO A 60 10.74 0.62 -47.00
CA PRO A 60 11.95 0.80 -47.78
C PRO A 60 12.97 -0.31 -47.54
N ALA A 61 13.85 -0.54 -48.52
CA ALA A 61 14.89 -1.55 -48.41
C ALA A 61 15.85 -1.24 -47.24
N GLY A 62 15.96 -2.19 -46.30
CA GLY A 62 16.81 -2.08 -45.11
C GLY A 62 16.14 -1.45 -43.88
N LEU A 63 14.86 -1.06 -43.95
CA LEU A 63 14.09 -0.66 -42.78
C LEU A 63 13.54 -1.90 -42.05
N SER A 64 13.86 -2.07 -40.77
CA SER A 64 13.25 -3.08 -39.91
C SER A 64 12.01 -2.52 -39.19
N LEU A 65 10.84 -3.14 -39.37
CA LEU A 65 9.64 -2.85 -38.58
C LEU A 65 9.53 -3.86 -37.44
N GLU A 66 9.63 -3.37 -36.21
CA GLU A 66 9.63 -4.17 -34.99
C GLU A 66 8.54 -3.74 -34.00
N ALA A 67 8.04 -4.69 -33.23
CA ALA A 67 7.16 -4.47 -32.10
C ALA A 67 7.82 -5.01 -30.82
N TYR A 68 7.83 -4.21 -29.77
CA TYR A 68 8.28 -4.63 -28.45
C TYR A 68 7.09 -4.95 -27.56
N SER A 69 7.02 -6.19 -27.09
CA SER A 69 5.98 -6.66 -26.18
C SER A 69 6.51 -6.79 -24.75
N TRP A 70 5.78 -6.22 -23.80
CA TRP A 70 6.10 -6.27 -22.37
C TRP A 70 4.87 -6.59 -21.50
N GLY A 71 3.70 -6.80 -22.10
CA GLY A 71 2.44 -6.96 -21.39
C GLY A 71 2.40 -8.15 -20.41
N GLU A 72 3.21 -9.20 -20.62
CA GLU A 72 3.30 -10.34 -19.70
C GLU A 72 3.97 -9.97 -18.36
N LEU A 73 4.74 -8.87 -18.27
CA LEU A 73 5.29 -8.36 -17.00
C LEU A 73 4.20 -7.85 -16.05
N THR A 74 3.07 -7.37 -16.55
CA THR A 74 1.96 -6.85 -15.72
C THR A 74 0.77 -7.82 -15.67
N SER A 75 0.62 -8.65 -16.69
CA SER A 75 -0.55 -9.55 -16.85
C SER A 75 -0.24 -11.04 -16.66
N GLY A 76 1.03 -11.47 -16.64
CA GLY A 76 1.44 -12.85 -16.93
C GLY A 76 1.34 -13.92 -15.83
N VAL A 77 0.92 -13.60 -14.60
CA VAL A 77 0.67 -14.67 -13.60
C VAL A 77 -0.69 -15.33 -13.88
N ARG A 78 -0.66 -16.52 -14.50
CA ARG A 78 -1.82 -17.37 -14.80
C ARG A 78 -2.09 -18.36 -13.65
N GLY A 79 -3.35 -18.77 -13.44
CA GLY A 79 -3.76 -19.75 -12.40
C GLY A 79 -4.18 -19.15 -11.04
N VAL A 80 -4.44 -20.02 -10.05
CA VAL A 80 -4.88 -19.66 -8.68
C VAL A 80 -3.86 -18.74 -7.98
N LEU A 81 -2.57 -19.01 -8.17
CA LEU A 81 -1.47 -18.17 -7.70
C LEU A 81 -1.54 -16.73 -8.26
N GLY A 82 -2.02 -16.55 -9.49
CA GLY A 82 -2.19 -15.24 -10.12
C GLY A 82 -3.30 -14.38 -9.50
N TRP A 83 -4.31 -14.98 -8.87
CA TRP A 83 -5.31 -14.25 -8.09
C TRP A 83 -4.75 -13.82 -6.74
N VAL A 84 -4.06 -14.73 -6.03
CA VAL A 84 -3.42 -14.46 -4.74
C VAL A 84 -2.38 -13.34 -4.86
N THR A 85 -1.49 -13.39 -5.87
CA THR A 85 -0.50 -12.32 -6.08
C THR A 85 -1.14 -10.95 -6.36
N ARG A 86 -2.32 -10.88 -7.00
CA ARG A 86 -2.97 -9.61 -7.36
C ARG A 86 -3.82 -9.00 -6.25
N VAL A 87 -4.45 -9.84 -5.42
CA VAL A 87 -5.07 -9.39 -4.17
C VAL A 87 -3.98 -8.90 -3.21
N LEU A 88 -2.86 -9.62 -3.14
CA LEU A 88 -1.69 -9.25 -2.36
C LEU A 88 -1.09 -7.92 -2.83
N TRP A 89 -1.04 -7.66 -4.14
CA TRP A 89 -0.60 -6.38 -4.68
C TRP A 89 -1.39 -5.17 -4.17
N LEU A 90 -2.69 -5.33 -3.93
CA LEU A 90 -3.53 -4.26 -3.37
C LEU A 90 -3.25 -4.05 -1.87
N VAL A 91 -2.93 -5.11 -1.13
CA VAL A 91 -2.44 -4.98 0.26
C VAL A 91 -1.12 -4.21 0.29
N LEU A 92 -0.29 -4.34 -0.74
CA LEU A 92 0.99 -3.63 -0.90
C LEU A 92 0.85 -2.22 -1.49
N LEU A 93 -0.37 -1.75 -1.76
CA LEU A 93 -0.62 -0.41 -2.33
C LEU A 93 -0.02 0.73 -1.50
N PRO A 94 -0.05 0.74 -0.14
CA PRO A 94 0.65 1.76 0.64
C PRO A 94 2.15 1.82 0.33
N PHE A 95 2.79 0.68 0.07
CA PHE A 95 4.21 0.59 -0.26
C PHE A 95 4.50 1.07 -1.68
N ALA A 96 3.58 0.86 -2.62
CA ALA A 96 3.66 1.43 -3.96
C ALA A 96 3.54 2.96 -3.93
N LEU A 97 2.56 3.48 -3.19
CA LEU A 97 2.29 4.92 -3.09
C LEU A 97 3.42 5.70 -2.39
N VAL A 98 4.10 5.13 -1.39
CA VAL A 98 5.28 5.79 -0.79
C VAL A 98 6.47 5.82 -1.75
N ASN A 99 6.64 4.82 -2.63
CA ASN A 99 7.65 4.89 -3.69
C ASN A 99 7.29 5.95 -4.75
N LEU A 100 6.02 6.04 -5.14
CA LEU A 100 5.55 7.14 -5.99
C LEU A 100 5.82 8.51 -5.36
N ALA A 101 5.59 8.64 -4.06
CA ALA A 101 5.88 9.88 -3.34
C ALA A 101 7.37 10.27 -3.40
N PHE A 102 8.27 9.29 -3.45
CA PHE A 102 9.71 9.54 -3.59
C PHE A 102 10.02 10.25 -4.91
N TRP A 103 9.40 9.82 -6.00
CA TRP A 103 9.63 10.37 -7.35
C TRP A 103 8.78 11.61 -7.65
N ALA A 104 7.64 11.77 -6.99
CA ALA A 104 6.76 12.94 -7.13
C ALA A 104 7.26 14.19 -6.37
N ARG A 105 8.48 14.14 -5.81
CA ARG A 105 9.16 15.31 -5.23
C ARG A 105 9.50 16.28 -6.36
N THR A 106 9.27 17.57 -6.13
CA THR A 106 9.56 18.62 -7.12
C THR A 106 11.05 18.76 -7.45
N GLN A 107 11.92 18.43 -6.50
CA GLN A 107 13.37 18.58 -6.58
C GLN A 107 14.10 17.22 -6.58
N ALA A 108 13.46 16.16 -7.08
CA ALA A 108 14.11 14.84 -7.15
C ALA A 108 15.35 14.92 -8.05
N GLY A 109 16.50 14.43 -7.57
CA GLY A 109 17.76 14.45 -8.30
C GLY A 109 18.53 15.79 -8.28
N GLU A 110 18.01 16.85 -7.66
CA GLU A 110 18.73 18.11 -7.52
C GLU A 110 19.80 18.06 -6.42
N ASP A 111 20.92 18.76 -6.61
CA ASP A 111 21.97 18.90 -5.60
C ASP A 111 21.69 20.05 -4.62
N ASN A 112 20.69 19.87 -3.76
CA ASN A 112 20.43 20.81 -2.69
C ASN A 112 19.95 20.11 -1.40
N GLY A 113 19.96 20.87 -0.30
CA GLY A 113 19.54 20.34 1.00
C GLY A 113 18.07 19.92 1.05
N GLN A 114 17.21 20.55 0.26
CA GLN A 114 15.77 20.33 0.26
C GLN A 114 15.39 19.04 -0.47
N ALA A 115 16.02 18.74 -1.61
CA ALA A 115 15.96 17.45 -2.30
C ALA A 115 16.34 16.29 -1.36
N ARG A 116 17.49 16.41 -0.68
CA ARG A 116 17.98 15.41 0.30
C ARG A 116 17.03 15.25 1.48
N TRP A 117 16.47 16.34 2.02
CA TRP A 117 15.50 16.27 3.12
C TRP A 117 14.19 15.60 2.70
N GLY A 118 13.66 15.92 1.51
CA GLY A 118 12.46 15.27 0.98
C GLY A 118 12.65 13.77 0.81
N MET A 119 13.80 13.33 0.28
CA MET A 119 14.17 11.92 0.18
C MET A 119 14.12 11.23 1.55
N ARG A 120 14.81 11.80 2.56
CA ARG A 120 14.87 11.27 3.92
C ARG A 120 13.50 11.11 4.53
N ALA A 121 12.65 12.13 4.41
CA ALA A 121 11.30 12.12 4.94
C ALA A 121 10.46 10.97 4.33
N VAL A 122 10.51 10.79 3.01
CA VAL A 122 9.77 9.71 2.34
C VAL A 122 10.29 8.31 2.75
N ARG A 123 11.61 8.13 2.92
CA ARG A 123 12.19 6.86 3.42
C ARG A 123 11.76 6.56 4.85
N VAL A 124 11.76 7.56 5.73
CA VAL A 124 11.26 7.39 7.11
C VAL A 124 9.77 7.03 7.11
N SER A 125 8.94 7.64 6.25
CA SER A 125 7.55 7.22 6.07
C SER A 125 7.44 5.76 5.64
N ALA A 126 8.31 5.28 4.75
CA ALA A 126 8.32 3.88 4.33
C ALA A 126 8.64 2.92 5.49
N VAL A 127 9.58 3.27 6.37
CA VAL A 127 9.87 2.49 7.59
C VAL A 127 8.67 2.49 8.52
N ILE A 128 8.04 3.65 8.75
CA ILE A 128 6.83 3.76 9.58
C ILE A 128 5.70 2.88 9.03
N LEU A 129 5.51 2.83 7.70
CA LEU A 129 4.52 1.94 7.08
C LEU A 129 4.85 0.45 7.30
N THR A 130 6.13 0.06 7.33
CA THR A 130 6.53 -1.30 7.73
C THR A 130 6.19 -1.58 9.18
N VAL A 131 6.49 -0.64 10.09
CA VAL A 131 6.17 -0.76 11.52
C VAL A 131 4.65 -0.88 11.71
N ILE A 132 3.84 -0.04 11.05
CA ILE A 132 2.38 -0.12 11.10
C ILE A 132 1.90 -1.48 10.62
N ALA A 133 2.37 -1.96 9.47
CA ALA A 133 1.97 -3.27 8.94
C ALA A 133 2.29 -4.41 9.93
N MET A 134 3.47 -4.40 10.55
CA MET A 134 3.86 -5.41 11.53
C MET A 134 3.09 -5.29 12.84
N LEU A 135 2.80 -4.07 13.30
CA LEU A 135 1.97 -3.85 14.47
C LEU A 135 0.52 -4.27 14.25
N THR A 136 -0.03 -4.10 13.05
CA THR A 136 -1.37 -4.60 12.72
C THR A 136 -1.45 -6.12 12.87
N VAL A 137 -0.49 -6.85 12.31
CA VAL A 137 -0.45 -8.32 12.44
C VAL A 137 -0.14 -8.74 13.88
N SER A 138 0.75 -8.01 14.57
CA SER A 138 1.09 -8.28 15.98
C SER A 138 -0.10 -8.01 16.91
N PHE A 139 -0.88 -6.95 16.65
CA PHE A 139 -2.09 -6.66 17.40
C PHE A 139 -3.12 -7.79 17.26
N ILE A 140 -3.36 -8.26 16.03
CA ILE A 140 -4.33 -9.34 15.80
C ILE A 140 -3.83 -10.66 16.43
N ALA A 141 -2.60 -11.07 16.15
CA ALA A 141 -2.10 -12.38 16.58
C ALA A 141 -1.71 -12.43 18.07
N ILE A 142 -1.07 -11.37 18.58
CA ILE A 142 -0.47 -11.37 19.91
C ILE A 142 -1.40 -10.73 20.93
N ASP A 143 -1.88 -9.51 20.68
CA ASP A 143 -2.76 -8.83 21.62
C ASP A 143 -4.14 -9.48 21.64
N LEU A 144 -4.89 -9.50 20.53
CA LEU A 144 -6.24 -10.08 20.53
C LEU A 144 -6.21 -11.59 20.86
N VAL A 145 -5.44 -12.38 20.11
CA VAL A 145 -5.47 -13.85 20.26
C VAL A 145 -4.62 -14.35 21.42
N ALA A 146 -3.31 -14.05 21.48
CA ALA A 146 -2.45 -14.62 22.52
C ALA A 146 -2.71 -14.07 23.93
N TRP A 147 -3.13 -12.80 24.03
CA TRP A 147 -3.31 -12.10 25.31
C TRP A 147 -4.77 -11.95 25.72
N GLN A 148 -5.65 -11.37 24.89
CA GLN A 148 -7.02 -11.06 25.30
C GLN A 148 -7.93 -12.29 25.32
N CYS A 149 -7.88 -13.16 24.30
CA CYS A 149 -8.70 -14.38 24.26
C CYS A 149 -8.32 -15.41 25.35
N PHE A 150 -7.07 -15.35 25.84
CA PHE A 150 -6.54 -16.21 26.90
C PHE A 150 -6.15 -15.42 28.16
N ARG A 151 -6.80 -14.28 28.40
CA ARG A 151 -6.45 -13.35 29.49
C ARG A 151 -6.58 -14.08 30.81
N ALA A 152 -5.51 -14.08 31.60
CA ALA A 152 -5.49 -14.78 32.89
C ALA A 152 -5.93 -16.27 32.77
N ASN A 153 -5.59 -16.94 31.65
CA ASN A 153 -5.98 -18.30 31.29
C ASN A 153 -7.49 -18.59 31.27
N ALA A 154 -8.32 -17.55 31.14
CA ALA A 154 -9.71 -17.71 30.79
C ALA A 154 -9.84 -17.91 29.26
N ILE A 155 -10.80 -18.73 28.82
CA ILE A 155 -11.16 -18.90 27.41
C ILE A 155 -12.33 -17.96 27.14
N ALA A 156 -12.02 -16.77 26.60
CA ALA A 156 -13.00 -15.68 26.44
C ALA A 156 -13.56 -15.57 25.02
N CYS A 157 -12.88 -16.11 24.01
CA CYS A 157 -13.29 -16.01 22.60
C CYS A 157 -13.93 -17.32 22.13
N PRO A 158 -15.28 -17.41 22.04
CA PRO A 158 -16.00 -18.66 21.77
C PRO A 158 -15.83 -19.18 20.34
N VAL A 159 -15.40 -18.31 19.41
CA VAL A 159 -15.22 -18.64 17.98
C VAL A 159 -13.89 -19.36 17.73
N LEU A 160 -12.97 -19.37 18.70
CA LEU A 160 -11.70 -20.07 18.53
C LEU A 160 -11.92 -21.60 18.51
N PRO A 161 -11.29 -22.34 17.57
CA PRO A 161 -11.39 -23.79 17.53
C PRO A 161 -10.87 -24.48 18.79
N ASP A 162 -11.48 -25.59 19.21
CA ASP A 162 -11.11 -26.36 20.41
C ASP A 162 -9.63 -26.77 20.48
N TRP A 163 -8.96 -26.97 19.33
CA TRP A 163 -7.52 -27.29 19.33
C TRP A 163 -6.65 -26.16 19.90
N MET A 164 -7.15 -24.92 19.88
CA MET A 164 -6.50 -23.75 20.47
C MET A 164 -6.60 -23.72 22.00
N ASP A 165 -7.45 -24.53 22.64
CA ASP A 165 -7.49 -24.69 24.10
C ASP A 165 -6.13 -25.18 24.64
N ARG A 166 -5.35 -25.90 23.82
CA ARG A 166 -3.97 -26.30 24.16
C ARG A 166 -3.05 -25.11 24.42
N ILE A 167 -3.30 -23.96 23.76
CA ILE A 167 -2.53 -22.73 23.93
C ILE A 167 -2.84 -22.08 25.29
N ALA A 168 -4.07 -22.20 25.81
CA ALA A 168 -4.40 -21.80 27.18
C ALA A 168 -3.58 -22.59 28.23
N GLY A 169 -3.13 -23.79 27.84
CA GLY A 169 -2.20 -24.65 28.58
C GLY A 169 -0.74 -24.15 28.65
N LEU A 170 -0.35 -23.09 27.92
CA LEU A 170 0.99 -22.52 27.97
C LEU A 170 1.09 -21.39 29.01
N SER A 171 2.31 -20.99 29.39
CA SER A 171 2.52 -19.73 30.13
C SER A 171 2.20 -18.53 29.24
N ALA A 172 1.90 -17.36 29.83
CA ALA A 172 1.63 -16.15 29.04
C ALA A 172 2.79 -15.78 28.11
N GLY A 173 4.03 -15.92 28.59
CA GLY A 173 5.24 -15.70 27.77
C GLY A 173 5.35 -16.69 26.61
N ALA A 174 5.10 -17.99 26.85
CA ALA A 174 5.11 -19.00 25.80
C ALA A 174 4.00 -18.80 24.75
N ARG A 175 2.79 -18.39 25.16
CA ARG A 175 1.72 -18.02 24.21
C ARG A 175 2.13 -16.88 23.29
N ILE A 176 2.69 -15.81 23.86
CA ILE A 176 3.20 -14.66 23.10
C ILE A 176 4.30 -15.10 22.15
N ALA A 177 5.24 -15.96 22.59
CA ALA A 177 6.31 -16.47 21.75
C ALA A 177 5.79 -17.25 20.53
N VAL A 178 4.81 -18.14 20.72
CA VAL A 178 4.19 -18.90 19.62
C VAL A 178 3.47 -17.98 18.66
N MET A 179 2.64 -17.06 19.17
CA MET A 179 1.87 -16.15 18.30
C MET A 179 2.73 -15.08 17.64
N SER A 180 3.94 -14.81 18.15
CA SER A 180 4.93 -13.97 17.47
C SER A 180 5.45 -14.61 16.16
N LEU A 181 5.29 -15.92 15.96
CA LEU A 181 5.63 -16.56 14.69
C LEU A 181 4.71 -16.12 13.54
N VAL A 182 3.49 -15.63 13.83
CA VAL A 182 2.55 -15.15 12.81
C VAL A 182 3.06 -13.87 12.12
N PRO A 183 3.38 -12.75 12.82
CA PRO A 183 3.96 -11.58 12.20
C PRO A 183 5.34 -11.85 11.57
N LEU A 184 6.15 -12.76 12.15
CA LEU A 184 7.42 -13.18 11.55
C LEU A 184 7.20 -13.94 10.23
N GLY A 185 6.20 -14.81 10.16
CA GLY A 185 5.80 -15.52 8.95
C GLY A 185 5.28 -14.56 7.87
N ALA A 186 4.49 -13.55 8.27
CA ALA A 186 4.05 -12.49 7.36
C ALA A 186 5.23 -11.70 6.78
N LEU A 187 6.23 -11.35 7.60
CA LEU A 187 7.46 -10.71 7.13
C LEU A 187 8.25 -11.62 6.19
N LEU A 188 8.41 -12.90 6.52
CA LEU A 188 9.09 -13.87 5.66
C LEU A 188 8.41 -14.00 4.29
N ALA A 189 7.08 -14.01 4.26
CA ALA A 189 6.32 -14.01 3.01
C ALA A 189 6.61 -12.77 2.15
N LEU A 190 6.62 -11.57 2.75
CA LEU A 190 6.99 -10.32 2.05
C LEU A 190 8.43 -10.37 1.50
N VAL A 191 9.35 -10.92 2.28
CA VAL A 191 10.75 -11.09 1.89
C VAL A 191 10.88 -12.05 0.70
N ALA A 192 10.21 -13.21 0.76
CA ALA A 192 10.22 -14.19 -0.32
C ALA A 192 9.65 -13.62 -1.63
N LEU A 193 8.54 -12.88 -1.55
CA LEU A 193 7.93 -12.21 -2.70
C LEU A 193 8.84 -11.16 -3.33
N SER A 194 9.53 -10.37 -2.50
CA SER A 194 10.46 -9.35 -2.97
C SER A 194 11.71 -9.95 -3.64
N PHE A 195 12.23 -11.06 -3.12
CA PHE A 195 13.33 -11.79 -3.77
C PHE A 195 12.90 -12.39 -5.11
N GLN A 196 11.71 -12.96 -5.19
CA GLN A 196 11.18 -13.49 -6.44
C GLN A 196 10.97 -12.40 -7.50
N SER A 197 10.56 -11.20 -7.09
CA SER A 197 10.39 -10.08 -8.01
C SER A 197 11.72 -9.48 -8.47
N LEU A 198 12.71 -9.37 -7.57
CA LEU A 198 14.07 -8.90 -7.89
C LEU A 198 14.68 -9.68 -9.06
N ALA A 199 14.65 -11.01 -8.99
CA ALA A 199 15.25 -11.87 -10.02
C ALA A 199 14.61 -11.72 -11.41
N ARG A 200 13.33 -11.33 -11.49
CA ARG A 200 12.58 -11.25 -12.76
C ARG A 200 12.61 -9.88 -13.43
N TYR A 201 12.76 -8.81 -12.66
CA TYR A 201 12.59 -7.43 -13.12
C TYR A 201 13.89 -6.63 -13.02
N GLU A 202 14.62 -6.72 -11.90
CA GLU A 202 15.72 -5.80 -11.60
C GLU A 202 17.11 -6.40 -11.86
N ALA A 203 17.24 -7.73 -11.81
CA ALA A 203 18.51 -8.44 -12.05
C ALA A 203 18.74 -8.85 -13.52
N ALA A 204 17.79 -8.58 -14.42
CA ALA A 204 17.74 -9.18 -15.75
C ALA A 204 18.67 -8.53 -16.79
N VAL A 205 19.08 -7.27 -16.59
CA VAL A 205 19.90 -6.54 -17.57
C VAL A 205 21.17 -6.02 -16.91
N HIS A 206 22.31 -6.63 -17.24
CA HIS A 206 23.62 -6.06 -16.97
C HIS A 206 23.99 -5.15 -18.15
N GLU A 207 23.67 -3.86 -18.09
CA GLU A 207 24.49 -2.89 -18.84
C GLU A 207 25.94 -3.07 -18.32
N THR A 208 26.92 -3.14 -19.22
CA THR A 208 28.36 -3.20 -18.86
C THR A 208 28.63 -2.23 -17.71
N GLU A 209 29.41 -2.65 -16.73
CA GLU A 209 29.67 -1.95 -15.47
C GLU A 209 30.30 -0.56 -15.72
N VAL A 210 29.47 0.43 -16.09
CA VAL A 210 29.91 1.82 -16.25
C VAL A 210 30.14 2.34 -14.83
N THR A 211 31.42 2.35 -14.44
CA THR A 211 31.88 3.09 -13.27
C THR A 211 31.80 4.57 -13.62
N MET A 212 30.75 5.25 -13.13
CA MET A 212 30.62 6.70 -13.36
C MET A 212 31.67 7.45 -12.55
N THR A 213 32.42 8.30 -13.22
CA THR A 213 33.30 9.29 -12.57
C THR A 213 32.49 10.35 -11.84
N ASP A 214 33.09 11.03 -10.87
CA ASP A 214 32.41 12.11 -10.15
C ASP A 214 32.03 13.28 -11.05
N ALA A 215 32.80 13.51 -12.12
CA ALA A 215 32.49 14.51 -13.13
C ALA A 215 31.18 14.16 -13.87
N GLU A 216 31.02 12.92 -14.33
CA GLU A 216 29.79 12.46 -15.01
C GLU A 216 28.57 12.44 -14.08
N ARG A 217 28.77 12.18 -12.77
CA ARG A 217 27.70 12.30 -11.77
C ARG A 217 27.27 13.75 -11.59
N ALA A 218 28.23 14.68 -11.54
CA ALA A 218 28.00 16.10 -11.33
C ALA A 218 27.42 16.82 -12.55
N GLU A 219 27.45 16.22 -13.75
CA GLU A 219 26.86 16.80 -14.95
C GLU A 219 25.37 17.14 -14.73
N PRO A 220 24.99 18.42 -14.93
CA PRO A 220 23.60 18.83 -14.83
C PRO A 220 22.79 18.19 -15.95
N ARG A 221 21.69 17.53 -15.57
CA ARG A 221 20.76 16.87 -16.48
C ARG A 221 19.41 17.55 -16.36
N ALA A 222 18.72 17.70 -17.49
CA ALA A 222 17.41 18.33 -17.52
C ALA A 222 16.32 17.38 -16.98
N SER A 223 16.48 16.08 -17.22
CA SER A 223 15.58 15.03 -16.72
C SER A 223 16.32 13.98 -15.88
N ILE A 224 15.68 13.51 -14.80
CA ILE A 224 16.16 12.34 -14.06
C ILE A 224 16.15 11.06 -14.89
N LEU A 225 15.35 10.98 -15.97
CA LEU A 225 15.27 9.83 -16.88
C LEU A 225 16.59 9.58 -17.64
N GLU A 226 17.40 10.61 -17.81
CA GLU A 226 18.73 10.54 -18.44
C GLU A 226 19.73 9.77 -17.55
N HIS A 227 19.52 9.79 -16.22
CA HIS A 227 20.50 9.32 -15.25
C HIS A 227 20.66 7.78 -15.29
N PRO A 228 21.88 7.24 -15.51
CA PRO A 228 22.09 5.79 -15.62
C PRO A 228 21.67 5.00 -14.38
N LEU A 229 21.99 5.53 -13.18
CA LEU A 229 21.63 4.87 -11.92
C LEU A 229 20.12 4.84 -11.65
N MET A 230 19.31 5.61 -12.39
CA MET A 230 17.85 5.57 -12.21
C MET A 230 17.31 4.17 -12.45
N TRP A 231 17.80 3.47 -13.48
CA TRP A 231 17.32 2.16 -13.90
C TRP A 231 18.14 0.99 -13.31
N ARG A 232 18.99 1.26 -12.31
CA ARG A 232 19.79 0.28 -11.57
C ARG A 232 19.27 0.15 -10.14
N GLY A 233 18.13 -0.53 -9.97
CA GLY A 233 17.45 -0.66 -8.69
C GLY A 233 17.96 -1.79 -7.82
N GLU A 234 18.58 -2.84 -8.38
CA GLU A 234 18.86 -4.07 -7.63
C GLU A 234 19.64 -3.82 -6.32
N GLN A 235 20.76 -3.09 -6.39
CA GLN A 235 21.60 -2.80 -5.23
C GLN A 235 20.85 -1.95 -4.19
N ARG A 236 20.11 -0.93 -4.65
CA ARG A 236 19.27 -0.06 -3.83
C ARG A 236 18.16 -0.83 -3.14
N THR A 237 17.44 -1.68 -3.87
CA THR A 237 16.36 -2.52 -3.35
C THR A 237 16.90 -3.49 -2.31
N ARG A 238 18.02 -4.20 -2.57
CA ARG A 238 18.63 -5.12 -1.59
C ARG A 238 19.06 -4.39 -0.31
N ARG A 239 19.62 -3.18 -0.41
CA ARG A 239 19.94 -2.32 0.73
C ARG A 239 18.70 -1.98 1.55
N LEU A 240 17.64 -1.47 0.91
CA LEU A 240 16.38 -1.16 1.57
C LEU A 240 15.75 -2.40 2.19
N GLN A 241 15.83 -3.55 1.53
CA GLN A 241 15.29 -4.81 2.02
C GLN A 241 15.89 -5.19 3.39
N ARG A 242 17.22 -5.11 3.54
CA ARG A 242 17.90 -5.41 4.81
C ARG A 242 17.44 -4.49 5.95
N LEU A 243 17.26 -3.20 5.66
CA LEU A 243 16.78 -2.22 6.63
C LEU A 243 15.32 -2.50 7.06
N HIS A 244 14.45 -2.79 6.11
CA HIS A 244 13.04 -3.10 6.40
C HIS A 244 12.84 -4.46 7.06
N ILE A 245 13.69 -5.46 6.74
CA ILE A 245 13.73 -6.73 7.47
C ILE A 245 14.10 -6.47 8.94
N ALA A 246 15.20 -5.75 9.19
CA ALA A 246 15.62 -5.42 10.55
C ALA A 246 14.54 -4.62 11.31
N ALA A 247 13.89 -3.65 10.66
CA ALA A 247 12.77 -2.91 11.24
C ALA A 247 11.58 -3.82 11.58
N GLY A 248 11.20 -4.73 10.68
CA GLY A 248 10.09 -5.65 10.90
C GLY A 248 10.34 -6.62 12.05
N LEU A 249 11.54 -7.23 12.09
CA LEU A 249 11.97 -8.14 13.15
C LEU A 249 11.98 -7.44 14.53
N THR A 250 12.59 -6.25 14.59
CA THR A 250 12.69 -5.49 15.85
C THR A 250 11.34 -4.92 16.29
N THR A 251 10.41 -4.64 15.38
CA THR A 251 9.05 -4.23 15.74
C THR A 251 8.33 -5.29 16.57
N VAL A 252 8.44 -6.56 16.20
CA VAL A 252 7.84 -7.68 16.95
C VAL A 252 8.45 -7.74 18.36
N VAL A 253 9.78 -7.67 18.46
CA VAL A 253 10.51 -7.69 19.75
C VAL A 253 10.15 -6.50 20.63
N LEU A 254 10.06 -5.29 20.07
CA LEU A 254 9.68 -4.10 20.82
C LEU A 254 8.24 -4.19 21.31
N TYR A 255 7.33 -4.69 20.48
CA TYR A 255 5.92 -4.85 20.83
C TYR A 255 5.73 -5.82 22.01
N THR A 256 6.33 -7.00 21.95
CA THR A 256 6.24 -8.01 23.01
C THR A 256 7.10 -7.67 24.23
N GLY A 257 8.32 -7.19 24.01
CA GLY A 257 9.29 -6.87 25.05
C GLY A 257 8.85 -5.72 25.95
N ILE A 258 8.40 -4.60 25.37
CA ILE A 258 7.89 -3.45 26.16
C ILE A 258 6.70 -3.89 27.02
N HIS A 259 5.78 -4.67 26.45
CA HIS A 259 4.65 -5.19 27.19
C HIS A 259 5.10 -6.00 28.41
N MET A 260 5.95 -7.00 28.20
CA MET A 260 6.40 -7.91 29.28
C MET A 260 7.24 -7.19 30.36
N LEU A 261 8.10 -6.25 29.97
CA LEU A 261 8.92 -5.47 30.89
C LEU A 261 8.07 -4.57 31.78
N VAL A 262 7.07 -3.88 31.21
CA VAL A 262 6.13 -3.05 31.99
C VAL A 262 5.27 -3.91 32.93
N ARG A 263 4.99 -5.15 32.55
CA ARG A 263 4.35 -6.16 33.41
C ARG A 263 5.31 -6.77 34.45
N GLY A 264 6.54 -6.26 34.55
CA GLY A 264 7.49 -6.64 35.59
C GLY A 264 8.10 -8.02 35.40
N SER A 265 8.12 -8.56 34.18
CA SER A 265 9.06 -9.62 33.81
C SER A 265 10.45 -9.02 33.60
N GLY A 266 11.48 -9.78 33.97
CA GLY A 266 12.88 -9.33 33.93
C GLY A 266 13.79 -10.29 33.16
N GLY A 267 15.07 -10.32 33.53
CA GLY A 267 16.07 -11.21 32.94
C GLY A 267 16.42 -10.82 31.50
N TRP A 268 16.51 -11.82 30.62
CA TRP A 268 16.95 -11.67 29.22
C TRP A 268 16.01 -10.80 28.34
N LEU A 269 14.80 -10.48 28.81
CA LEU A 269 13.89 -9.57 28.11
C LEU A 269 14.42 -8.13 28.04
N TRP A 270 15.16 -7.66 29.07
CA TRP A 270 15.76 -6.32 29.07
C TRP A 270 16.81 -6.14 27.96
N PRO A 271 17.89 -6.94 27.91
CA PRO A 271 18.92 -6.75 26.90
C PRO A 271 18.42 -7.00 25.48
N THR A 272 17.51 -7.97 25.27
CA THR A 272 16.92 -8.21 23.93
C THR A 272 16.05 -7.05 23.46
N THR A 273 15.23 -6.46 24.34
CA THR A 273 14.40 -5.29 24.00
C THR A 273 15.25 -4.04 23.76
N LEU A 274 16.28 -3.80 24.56
CA LEU A 274 17.23 -2.70 24.36
C LEU A 274 18.03 -2.85 23.06
N ALA A 275 18.48 -4.08 22.75
CA ALA A 275 19.15 -4.37 21.49
C ALA A 275 18.24 -4.09 20.29
N ALA A 276 16.96 -4.52 20.36
CA ALA A 276 15.99 -4.21 19.32
C ALA A 276 15.75 -2.70 19.16
N ALA A 277 15.68 -1.95 20.27
CA ALA A 277 15.54 -0.49 20.24
C ALA A 277 16.76 0.18 19.58
N LEU A 278 17.98 -0.25 19.92
CA LEU A 278 19.21 0.24 19.31
C LEU A 278 19.25 -0.06 17.81
N ILE A 279 18.90 -1.28 17.40
CA ILE A 279 18.83 -1.66 15.98
C ILE A 279 17.80 -0.80 15.25
N MET A 280 16.62 -0.55 15.82
CA MET A 280 15.61 0.34 15.21
C MET A 280 16.15 1.76 15.03
N VAL A 281 16.86 2.31 16.01
CA VAL A 281 17.53 3.62 15.89
C VAL A 281 18.57 3.61 14.77
N LEU A 282 19.40 2.57 14.69
CA LEU A 282 20.39 2.42 13.61
C LEU A 282 19.72 2.30 12.24
N VAL A 283 18.61 1.57 12.13
CA VAL A 283 17.81 1.49 10.91
C VAL A 283 17.32 2.87 10.50
N VAL A 284 16.70 3.63 11.41
CA VAL A 284 16.20 4.98 11.11
C VAL A 284 17.35 5.89 10.68
N LEU A 285 18.45 5.94 11.44
CA LEU A 285 19.62 6.75 11.09
C LEU A 285 20.20 6.36 9.72
N ARG A 286 20.28 5.06 9.42
CA ARG A 286 20.78 4.56 8.14
C ARG A 286 19.83 4.83 6.98
N THR A 287 18.51 4.84 7.21
CA THR A 287 17.53 5.20 6.16
C THR A 287 17.61 6.68 5.78
N MET A 288 18.15 7.52 6.66
CA MET A 288 18.35 8.96 6.43
C MET A 288 19.64 9.31 5.69
N THR A 289 20.53 8.34 5.42
CA THR A 289 21.75 8.60 4.64
C THR A 289 21.45 8.65 3.14
N VAL A 290 22.30 9.35 2.39
CA VAL A 290 22.29 9.38 0.93
C VAL A 290 23.42 8.49 0.43
N ASP A 291 23.08 7.45 -0.32
CA ASP A 291 23.98 6.40 -0.80
C ASP A 291 24.39 6.62 -2.26
N GLU A 292 25.48 5.99 -2.70
CA GLU A 292 26.05 6.16 -4.06
C GLU A 292 25.07 5.86 -5.20
N ASP A 293 24.10 4.98 -4.98
CA ASP A 293 23.04 4.66 -5.95
C ASP A 293 21.91 5.68 -6.01
N ASP A 294 21.88 6.65 -5.09
CA ASP A 294 20.86 7.68 -5.02
C ASP A 294 21.22 8.83 -5.98
N LEU A 295 20.21 9.39 -6.66
CA LEU A 295 20.43 10.49 -7.62
C LEU A 295 21.00 11.74 -6.96
N GLU A 296 20.65 11.96 -5.69
CA GLU A 296 21.10 13.09 -4.88
C GLU A 296 22.48 12.87 -4.23
N TYR A 297 23.17 11.77 -4.57
CA TYR A 297 24.51 11.49 -4.08
C TYR A 297 25.54 12.41 -4.73
N ARG A 298 26.36 13.01 -3.86
CA ARG A 298 27.56 13.77 -4.23
C ARG A 298 28.64 13.42 -3.22
N ASP A 299 29.84 13.12 -3.70
CA ASP A 299 31.00 13.04 -2.82
C ASP A 299 31.22 14.41 -2.18
N GLU A 300 31.41 14.43 -0.86
CA GLU A 300 31.70 15.67 -0.14
C GLU A 300 32.92 16.34 -0.79
N PRO A 301 32.92 17.67 -1.00
CA PRO A 301 34.06 18.35 -1.58
C PRO A 301 35.32 18.00 -0.76
N ASN A 302 36.41 17.70 -1.47
CA ASN A 302 37.72 17.43 -0.89
C ASN A 302 38.14 18.59 0.03
N LEU A 303 37.77 18.51 1.30
CA LEU A 303 38.37 19.30 2.37
C LEU A 303 39.86 18.96 2.34
N GLY A 304 40.69 19.96 2.02
CA GLY A 304 42.12 19.80 1.75
C GLY A 304 42.86 19.01 2.84
N ARG A 305 44.05 18.46 2.50
CA ARG A 305 44.84 17.56 3.36
C ARG A 305 45.03 18.05 4.81
N LEU A 306 44.99 19.36 5.07
CA LEU A 306 45.18 19.96 6.39
C LEU A 306 43.99 19.73 7.34
N THR A 307 42.74 19.86 6.85
CA THR A 307 41.54 19.64 7.68
C THR A 307 41.34 18.16 8.02
N ARG A 308 41.77 17.24 7.14
CA ARG A 308 41.80 15.78 7.40
C ARG A 308 42.67 15.36 8.59
N ARG A 309 43.74 16.10 8.89
CA ARG A 309 44.67 15.80 10.00
C ARG A 309 44.19 16.34 11.35
N VAL A 310 43.45 17.44 11.35
CA VAL A 310 43.03 18.14 12.59
C VAL A 310 41.62 17.71 13.03
N PHE A 311 40.73 17.40 12.07
CA PHE A 311 39.39 16.87 12.34
C PHE A 311 39.10 15.70 11.40
N PRO A 312 39.46 14.44 11.75
CA PRO A 312 39.14 13.26 10.94
C PRO A 312 37.63 12.95 10.87
N TRP A 313 36.79 13.71 11.58
CA TRP A 313 35.36 13.49 11.72
C TRP A 313 34.57 14.17 10.58
N THR A 314 34.36 13.44 9.48
CA THR A 314 33.50 13.86 8.34
C THR A 314 32.01 13.65 8.64
N GLY A 315 31.59 13.85 9.89
CA GLY A 315 30.21 13.69 10.35
C GLY A 315 29.71 12.22 10.48
N PRO A 316 28.56 12.02 11.17
CA PRO A 316 27.97 10.70 11.41
C PRO A 316 27.49 9.99 10.13
N GLY A 317 27.27 10.73 9.04
CA GLY A 317 26.74 10.18 7.78
C GLY A 317 27.67 9.18 7.11
N ARG A 318 29.00 9.42 7.12
CA ARG A 318 29.97 8.50 6.50
C ARG A 318 30.10 7.19 7.28
N LEU A 319 30.13 7.27 8.62
CA LEU A 319 30.14 6.09 9.49
C LEU A 319 28.87 5.25 9.30
N MET A 320 27.70 5.89 9.26
CA MET A 320 26.44 5.19 9.03
C MET A 320 26.40 4.50 7.67
N ARG A 321 26.96 5.11 6.59
CA ARG A 321 27.03 4.45 5.28
C ARG A 321 27.81 3.13 5.29
N GLN A 322 28.84 3.04 6.12
CA GLN A 322 29.69 1.85 6.28
C GLN A 322 29.07 0.74 7.13
N LEU A 323 27.88 0.96 7.73
CA LEU A 323 27.21 -0.04 8.54
C LEU A 323 26.92 -1.31 7.71
N PRO A 324 27.44 -2.49 8.10
CA PRO A 324 27.23 -3.73 7.35
C PRO A 324 25.78 -4.20 7.51
N LEU A 325 24.98 -3.95 6.48
CA LEU A 325 23.53 -4.17 6.53
C LEU A 325 23.14 -5.65 6.61
N ASP A 326 23.93 -6.54 6.01
CA ASP A 326 23.74 -7.98 6.16
C ASP A 326 23.93 -8.41 7.62
N THR A 327 25.02 -7.94 8.26
CA THR A 327 25.26 -8.18 9.68
C THR A 327 24.14 -7.61 10.54
N LEU A 328 23.65 -6.39 10.25
CA LEU A 328 22.54 -5.79 10.98
C LEU A 328 21.28 -6.66 10.93
N ALA A 329 20.92 -7.18 9.75
CA ALA A 329 19.75 -8.05 9.58
C ALA A 329 19.92 -9.40 10.31
N TRP A 330 21.11 -10.02 10.23
CA TRP A 330 21.40 -11.26 10.97
C TRP A 330 21.41 -11.06 12.48
N VAL A 331 21.97 -9.96 12.97
CA VAL A 331 21.93 -9.60 14.40
C VAL A 331 20.48 -9.38 14.85
N ALA A 332 19.66 -8.69 14.06
CA ALA A 332 18.23 -8.53 14.35
C ALA A 332 17.50 -9.89 14.46
N LEU A 333 17.80 -10.83 13.56
CA LEU A 333 17.27 -12.20 13.63
C LEU A 333 17.74 -12.93 14.88
N GLY A 334 19.03 -12.83 15.23
CA GLY A 334 19.59 -13.38 16.47
C GLY A 334 18.90 -12.82 17.72
N VAL A 335 18.62 -11.52 17.75
CA VAL A 335 17.86 -10.87 18.82
C VAL A 335 16.43 -11.41 18.90
N VAL A 336 15.76 -11.67 17.77
CA VAL A 336 14.42 -12.29 17.75
C VAL A 336 14.48 -13.69 18.37
N VAL A 337 15.43 -14.54 17.95
CA VAL A 337 15.55 -15.90 18.48
C VAL A 337 15.81 -15.88 19.98
N ALA A 338 16.74 -15.04 20.44
CA ALA A 338 17.02 -14.85 21.87
C ALA A 338 15.80 -14.31 22.63
N HIS A 339 15.03 -13.40 22.03
CA HIS A 339 13.83 -12.84 22.63
C HIS A 339 12.70 -13.87 22.74
N LEU A 340 12.50 -14.71 21.72
CA LEU A 340 11.50 -15.80 21.77
C LEU A 340 11.85 -16.83 22.84
N ALA A 341 13.13 -17.17 23.00
CA ALA A 341 13.59 -18.03 24.09
C ALA A 341 13.37 -17.37 25.47
N ALA A 342 13.66 -16.07 25.58
CA ALA A 342 13.41 -15.31 26.80
C ALA A 342 11.92 -15.22 27.14
N LEU A 343 11.04 -15.03 26.15
CA LEU A 343 9.59 -15.06 26.30
C LEU A 343 9.10 -16.44 26.74
N TRP A 344 9.62 -17.50 26.14
CA TRP A 344 9.26 -18.88 26.50
C TRP A 344 9.54 -19.19 27.98
N ALA A 345 10.68 -18.70 28.47
CA ALA A 345 11.08 -18.84 29.88
C ALA A 345 10.46 -17.78 30.80
N ALA A 346 9.75 -16.78 30.27
CA ALA A 346 9.20 -15.70 31.07
C ALA A 346 7.91 -16.14 31.78
N GLU A 347 7.95 -16.06 33.10
CA GLU A 347 6.77 -16.25 33.94
C GLU A 347 6.18 -14.90 34.35
N LEU A 348 4.86 -14.87 34.44
CA LEU A 348 4.09 -13.69 34.84
C LEU A 348 3.09 -14.11 35.90
N SER A 349 3.12 -13.44 37.05
CA SER A 349 2.10 -13.64 38.09
C SER A 349 0.71 -13.35 37.55
N PHE A 350 -0.27 -14.15 37.95
CA PHE A 350 -1.66 -14.06 37.51
C PHE A 350 -2.25 -12.64 37.57
N ALA A 351 -2.10 -11.93 38.69
CA ALA A 351 -2.64 -10.57 38.88
C ALA A 351 -2.17 -9.56 37.82
N LYS A 352 -1.01 -9.80 37.20
CA LYS A 352 -0.47 -8.94 36.14
C LYS A 352 -1.03 -9.30 34.75
N GLN A 353 -1.57 -10.51 34.58
CA GLN A 353 -2.22 -10.97 33.35
C GLN A 353 -3.66 -10.46 33.20
N GLU A 354 -4.30 -10.01 34.29
CA GLU A 354 -5.66 -9.46 34.26
C GLU A 354 -5.76 -8.09 33.57
N LEU A 355 -4.62 -7.41 33.38
CA LEU A 355 -4.57 -6.08 32.80
C LEU A 355 -4.57 -6.13 31.26
N ALA A 356 -5.24 -5.16 30.64
CA ALA A 356 -5.25 -4.99 29.18
C ALA A 356 -3.84 -4.84 28.59
N TRP A 357 -3.67 -4.99 27.29
CA TRP A 357 -2.35 -4.82 26.68
C TRP A 357 -1.81 -3.39 26.90
N TYR A 358 -0.59 -3.29 27.45
CA TYR A 358 0.00 -1.98 27.76
C TYR A 358 0.08 -1.13 26.49
N GLY A 359 -0.21 0.17 26.57
CA GLY A 359 0.03 1.09 25.46
C GLY A 359 -0.77 0.85 24.17
N SER A 360 -1.81 0.01 24.17
CA SER A 360 -2.62 -0.32 22.99
C SER A 360 -3.06 0.91 22.18
N ASN A 361 -3.55 1.96 22.83
CA ASN A 361 -3.86 3.24 22.19
C ASN A 361 -2.62 4.06 21.77
N LEU A 362 -1.56 4.06 22.58
CA LEU A 362 -0.45 5.00 22.46
C LEU A 362 0.42 4.74 21.24
N TRP A 363 0.67 3.49 20.88
CA TRP A 363 1.60 3.20 19.79
C TRP A 363 0.95 3.40 18.41
N PHE A 364 -0.33 3.05 18.24
CA PHE A 364 -1.07 3.35 17.01
C PHE A 364 -1.22 4.86 16.82
N ILE A 365 -1.70 5.57 17.84
CA ILE A 365 -1.83 7.04 17.77
C ILE A 365 -0.45 7.67 17.53
N GLY A 366 0.58 7.28 18.27
CA GLY A 366 1.94 7.81 18.13
C GLY A 366 2.52 7.64 16.73
N LEU A 367 2.31 6.48 16.09
CA LEU A 367 2.78 6.24 14.72
C LEU A 367 1.97 7.00 13.67
N PHE A 368 0.64 7.13 13.84
CA PHE A 368 -0.15 7.97 12.94
C PHE A 368 0.19 9.45 13.10
N VAL A 369 0.45 9.92 14.32
CA VAL A 369 0.99 11.27 14.56
C VAL A 369 2.34 11.43 13.88
N LEU A 370 3.26 10.49 14.06
CA LEU A 370 4.58 10.54 13.42
C LEU A 370 4.47 10.56 11.89
N LEU A 371 3.60 9.72 11.32
CA LEU A 371 3.35 9.67 9.88
C LEU A 371 2.72 10.97 9.37
N THR A 372 1.78 11.55 10.12
CA THR A 372 1.21 12.88 9.82
C THR A 372 2.26 13.98 9.93
N VAL A 373 3.15 13.93 10.92
CA VAL A 373 4.27 14.88 11.05
C VAL A 373 5.18 14.78 9.84
N VAL A 374 5.59 13.58 9.43
CA VAL A 374 6.42 13.39 8.23
C VAL A 374 5.70 13.83 6.96
N HIS A 375 4.39 13.55 6.85
CA HIS A 375 3.56 14.04 5.77
C HIS A 375 3.54 15.57 5.72
N VAL A 376 3.31 16.25 6.85
CA VAL A 376 3.38 17.71 6.95
C VAL A 376 4.78 18.22 6.58
N ILE A 377 5.84 17.52 6.99
CA ILE A 377 7.22 17.86 6.59
C ILE A 377 7.38 17.80 5.07
N VAL A 378 6.86 16.78 4.40
CA VAL A 378 6.91 16.67 2.94
C VAL A 378 6.03 17.71 2.26
N PHE A 379 4.83 17.95 2.79
CA PHE A 379 3.91 18.99 2.31
C PHE A 379 4.55 20.38 2.37
N VAL A 380 5.09 20.76 3.53
CA VAL A 380 5.59 22.11 3.80
C VAL A 380 7.02 22.27 3.30
N GLY A 381 7.86 21.26 3.52
CA GLY A 381 9.30 21.29 3.33
C GLY A 381 9.76 21.49 1.88
N GLY A 382 8.95 21.12 0.88
CA GLY A 382 9.22 21.42 -0.53
C GLY A 382 8.89 22.87 -0.95
N ARG A 383 8.24 23.65 -0.09
CA ARG A 383 7.58 24.91 -0.48
C ARG A 383 7.91 26.12 0.43
N VAL A 384 8.54 25.89 1.58
CA VAL A 384 9.04 26.95 2.49
C VAL A 384 10.37 26.57 3.14
N ARG A 385 11.01 27.57 3.77
CA ARG A 385 12.23 27.38 4.57
C ARG A 385 11.96 26.46 5.77
N LEU A 386 12.94 25.60 6.08
CA LEU A 386 12.88 24.53 7.08
C LEU A 386 12.37 24.98 8.48
N ARG A 387 12.71 26.20 8.93
CA ARG A 387 12.24 26.73 10.23
C ARG A 387 10.72 26.80 10.36
N TRP A 388 10.02 27.12 9.27
CA TRP A 388 8.56 27.23 9.28
C TRP A 388 7.90 25.86 9.27
N THR A 389 8.55 24.86 8.66
CA THR A 389 8.12 23.46 8.75
C THR A 389 8.06 23.00 10.21
N PHE A 390 9.08 23.33 11.01
CA PHE A 390 9.12 22.97 12.43
C PHE A 390 7.95 23.59 13.23
N VAL A 391 7.62 24.86 12.96
CA VAL A 391 6.48 25.54 13.61
C VAL A 391 5.16 24.83 13.30
N VAL A 392 4.92 24.46 12.03
CA VAL A 392 3.68 23.75 11.64
C VAL A 392 3.63 22.36 12.28
N VAL A 393 4.76 21.65 12.33
CA VAL A 393 4.85 20.34 13.01
C VAL A 393 4.54 20.48 14.50
N LEU A 394 5.14 21.47 15.17
CA LEU A 394 4.89 21.71 16.59
C LEU A 394 3.42 22.05 16.85
N ALA A 395 2.80 22.88 16.01
CA ALA A 395 1.38 23.18 16.08
C ALA A 395 0.51 21.94 15.88
N MET A 396 0.88 21.04 14.97
CA MET A 396 0.18 19.78 14.74
C MET A 396 0.28 18.83 15.95
N VAL A 397 1.47 18.69 16.52
CA VAL A 397 1.69 17.88 17.73
C VAL A 397 0.92 18.48 18.91
N ALA A 398 0.91 19.80 19.06
CA ALA A 398 0.14 20.50 20.07
C ALA A 398 -1.37 20.27 19.91
N LEU A 399 -1.90 20.31 18.68
CA LEU A 399 -3.31 19.99 18.39
C LEU A 399 -3.68 18.56 18.79
N VAL A 400 -2.81 17.59 18.52
CA VAL A 400 -3.10 16.20 18.92
C VAL A 400 -3.01 16.06 20.44
N ALA A 401 -2.02 16.69 21.08
CA ALA A 401 -1.87 16.69 22.52
C ALA A 401 -3.05 17.39 23.23
N SER A 402 -3.64 18.43 22.64
CA SER A 402 -4.76 19.15 23.22
C SER A 402 -6.00 18.26 23.37
N GLY A 403 -6.19 17.24 22.53
CA GLY A 403 -7.31 16.29 22.65
C GLY A 403 -7.36 15.48 23.95
N TRP A 404 -6.30 15.49 24.76
CA TRP A 404 -6.29 14.92 26.12
C TRP A 404 -6.98 15.81 27.15
N PHE A 405 -6.97 17.13 26.93
CA PHE A 405 -7.35 18.12 27.93
C PHE A 405 -8.54 18.97 27.48
N VAL A 406 -8.76 19.13 26.18
CA VAL A 406 -9.75 20.03 25.59
C VAL A 406 -11.08 19.30 25.35
N PRO A 407 -12.24 19.92 25.67
CA PRO A 407 -13.55 19.38 25.31
C PRO A 407 -13.72 19.27 23.78
N ALA A 408 -14.44 18.24 23.33
CA ALA A 408 -14.54 17.90 21.90
C ALA A 408 -15.04 19.05 21.01
N GLY A 409 -15.98 19.87 21.50
CA GLY A 409 -16.49 21.03 20.76
C GLY A 409 -15.41 22.07 20.46
N TRP A 410 -14.58 22.41 21.44
CA TRP A 410 -13.44 23.33 21.26
C TRP A 410 -12.34 22.71 20.40
N LEU A 411 -12.09 21.42 20.57
CA LEU A 411 -11.11 20.69 19.77
C LEU A 411 -11.48 20.67 18.28
N ALA A 412 -12.77 20.57 17.95
CA ALA A 412 -13.25 20.69 16.57
C ALA A 412 -12.96 22.10 16.00
N VAL A 413 -13.16 23.16 16.78
CA VAL A 413 -12.84 24.55 16.38
C VAL A 413 -11.34 24.72 16.15
N GLU A 414 -10.50 24.25 17.09
CA GLU A 414 -9.02 24.27 16.94
C GLU A 414 -8.58 23.54 15.67
N THR A 415 -9.17 22.37 15.42
CA THR A 415 -8.86 21.56 14.25
C THR A 415 -9.25 22.26 12.95
N LEU A 416 -10.47 22.84 12.88
CA LEU A 416 -10.92 23.57 11.70
C LEU A 416 -10.10 24.84 11.46
N ALA A 417 -9.65 25.53 12.51
CA ALA A 417 -8.74 26.67 12.39
C ALA A 417 -7.37 26.25 11.84
N ALA A 418 -6.76 25.19 12.40
CA ALA A 418 -5.50 24.65 11.92
C ALA A 418 -5.59 24.18 10.46
N TRP A 419 -6.65 23.45 10.11
CA TRP A 419 -6.94 23.04 8.73
C TRP A 419 -7.14 24.23 7.79
N GLY A 420 -7.90 25.25 8.21
CA GLY A 420 -8.13 26.47 7.43
C GLY A 420 -6.83 27.22 7.14
N LEU A 421 -5.93 27.32 8.11
CA LEU A 421 -4.60 27.91 7.93
C LEU A 421 -3.75 27.11 6.92
N LEU A 422 -3.75 25.78 7.01
CA LEU A 422 -3.07 24.90 6.04
C LEU A 422 -3.66 25.06 4.62
N LEU A 423 -4.98 25.20 4.50
CA LEU A 423 -5.66 25.41 3.21
C LEU A 423 -5.32 26.77 2.60
N LEU A 424 -5.32 27.84 3.41
CA LEU A 424 -4.91 29.18 2.97
C LEU A 424 -3.45 29.18 2.53
N PHE A 425 -2.57 28.53 3.30
CA PHE A 425 -1.17 28.33 2.94
C PHE A 425 -1.04 27.62 1.58
N HIS A 426 -1.77 26.52 1.40
CA HIS A 426 -1.76 25.74 0.16
C HIS A 426 -2.23 26.56 -1.05
N ARG A 427 -3.35 27.29 -0.89
CA ARG A 427 -3.92 28.16 -1.93
C ARG A 427 -2.96 29.29 -2.32
N ASN A 428 -2.25 29.86 -1.35
CA ASN A 428 -1.27 30.91 -1.64
C ASN A 428 -0.03 30.36 -2.36
N ARG A 429 0.44 29.17 -1.98
CA ARG A 429 1.61 28.54 -2.61
C ARG A 429 1.33 28.01 -4.00
N SER A 430 0.15 27.46 -4.25
CA SER A 430 -0.26 26.92 -5.56
C SER A 430 -0.43 28.01 -6.63
N ARG A 431 -0.61 29.28 -6.25
CA ARG A 431 -0.71 30.42 -7.18
C ARG A 431 0.64 30.87 -7.75
N LEU A 432 1.76 30.47 -7.16
CA LEU A 432 3.09 30.85 -7.64
C LEU A 432 3.36 30.21 -9.01
N ALA A 433 3.94 30.96 -9.94
CA ALA A 433 4.12 30.55 -11.33
C ALA A 433 4.81 29.18 -11.48
N GLY A 434 5.91 28.94 -10.75
CA GLY A 434 6.64 27.66 -10.77
C GLY A 434 5.88 26.46 -10.17
N ASN A 435 4.84 26.70 -9.37
CA ASN A 435 4.03 25.62 -8.79
C ASN A 435 2.80 25.28 -9.63
N ARG A 436 2.34 26.18 -10.52
CA ARG A 436 1.14 25.97 -11.34
C ARG A 436 1.31 24.86 -12.37
N CYS A 437 2.50 24.76 -12.96
CA CYS A 437 2.82 23.73 -13.94
C CYS A 437 2.93 22.32 -13.34
N VAL A 438 3.03 22.21 -12.00
CA VAL A 438 3.13 20.94 -11.27
C VAL A 438 1.76 20.56 -10.68
N ALA A 439 1.51 19.25 -10.55
CA ALA A 439 0.28 18.72 -9.97
C ALA A 439 0.10 19.19 -8.52
N TRP A 440 -1.14 19.54 -8.15
CA TRP A 440 -1.53 19.98 -6.80
C TRP A 440 -0.64 21.10 -6.25
N GLY A 441 -0.17 22.01 -7.10
CA GLY A 441 0.67 23.14 -6.68
C GLY A 441 1.98 22.70 -6.01
N GLY A 442 2.61 21.63 -6.50
CA GLY A 442 3.83 21.04 -5.95
C GLY A 442 3.61 20.12 -4.74
N ALA A 443 2.36 19.71 -4.46
CA ALA A 443 2.03 18.80 -3.35
C ALA A 443 1.99 17.32 -3.75
N GLY A 444 2.40 16.94 -4.97
CA GLY A 444 2.31 15.56 -5.47
C GLY A 444 2.82 14.49 -4.51
N ALA A 445 4.05 14.63 -4.01
CA ALA A 445 4.61 13.71 -3.01
C ALA A 445 3.74 13.59 -1.74
N SER A 446 3.16 14.71 -1.29
CA SER A 446 2.28 14.76 -0.13
C SER A 446 0.97 14.03 -0.39
N VAL A 447 0.34 14.24 -1.55
CA VAL A 447 -0.91 13.55 -1.94
C VAL A 447 -0.69 12.03 -1.95
N MET A 448 0.43 11.57 -2.49
CA MET A 448 0.77 10.13 -2.52
C MET A 448 1.05 9.56 -1.12
N LEU A 449 1.73 10.31 -0.24
CA LEU A 449 1.92 9.91 1.16
C LEU A 449 0.60 9.89 1.94
N GLY A 450 -0.27 10.88 1.72
CA GLY A 450 -1.61 10.93 2.29
C GLY A 450 -2.44 9.72 1.87
N ALA A 451 -2.42 9.40 0.57
CA ALA A 451 -3.08 8.21 0.04
C ALA A 451 -2.49 6.91 0.63
N ALA A 452 -1.16 6.79 0.73
CA ALA A 452 -0.50 5.64 1.35
C ALA A 452 -0.95 5.45 2.81
N THR A 453 -1.00 6.56 3.56
CA THR A 453 -1.46 6.59 4.96
C THR A 453 -2.91 6.18 5.07
N MET A 454 -3.78 6.72 4.21
CA MET A 454 -5.21 6.42 4.20
C MET A 454 -5.50 4.96 3.88
N VAL A 455 -4.81 4.37 2.91
CA VAL A 455 -4.95 2.95 2.57
C VAL A 455 -4.41 2.06 3.69
N ALA A 456 -3.26 2.41 4.28
CA ALA A 456 -2.72 1.67 5.42
C ALA A 456 -3.66 1.72 6.64
N LEU A 457 -4.25 2.88 6.90
CA LEU A 457 -5.22 3.09 7.97
C LEU A 457 -6.52 2.32 7.73
N LEU A 458 -7.04 2.31 6.48
CA LEU A 458 -8.18 1.49 6.07
C LEU A 458 -7.93 0.01 6.36
N PHE A 459 -6.82 -0.56 5.88
CA PHE A 459 -6.53 -1.98 6.09
C PHE A 459 -6.26 -2.31 7.56
N THR A 460 -5.57 -1.42 8.28
CA THR A 460 -5.27 -1.62 9.71
C THR A 460 -6.55 -1.61 10.53
N SER A 461 -7.41 -0.63 10.33
CA SER A 461 -8.69 -0.52 11.04
C SER A 461 -9.65 -1.64 10.63
N ALA A 462 -9.84 -1.89 9.33
CA ALA A 462 -10.73 -2.95 8.88
C ALA A 462 -10.25 -4.33 9.39
N GLY A 463 -8.95 -4.63 9.31
CA GLY A 463 -8.40 -5.89 9.80
C GLY A 463 -8.52 -6.04 11.32
N ALA A 464 -8.11 -5.02 12.09
CA ALA A 464 -8.14 -5.06 13.55
C ALA A 464 -9.58 -5.16 14.09
N VAL A 465 -10.49 -4.33 13.58
CA VAL A 465 -11.87 -4.28 14.06
C VAL A 465 -12.66 -5.49 13.56
N ALA A 466 -12.47 -5.96 12.31
CA ALA A 466 -13.11 -7.18 11.84
C ALA A 466 -12.64 -8.42 12.61
N ALA A 467 -11.34 -8.53 12.88
CA ALA A 467 -10.80 -9.61 13.71
C ALA A 467 -11.39 -9.56 15.12
N SER A 468 -11.49 -8.37 15.73
CA SER A 468 -12.08 -8.20 17.06
C SER A 468 -13.56 -8.57 17.07
N ASN A 469 -14.34 -8.10 16.10
CA ASN A 469 -15.77 -8.42 15.99
C ASN A 469 -15.99 -9.92 15.74
N PHE A 470 -15.15 -10.55 14.92
CA PHE A 470 -15.19 -12.00 14.70
C PHE A 470 -14.89 -12.79 15.98
N LEU A 471 -13.88 -12.37 16.75
CA LEU A 471 -13.49 -13.04 18.00
C LEU A 471 -14.52 -12.84 19.14
N ASN A 472 -15.25 -11.72 19.14
CA ASN A 472 -16.30 -11.42 20.12
C ASN A 472 -17.55 -12.33 19.99
N GLY A 473 -17.79 -12.91 18.81
CA GLY A 473 -18.96 -13.77 18.54
C GLY A 473 -20.28 -13.01 18.35
N ASP A 474 -21.37 -13.75 18.14
CA ASP A 474 -22.68 -13.20 17.72
C ASP A 474 -23.42 -12.40 18.80
N SER A 475 -22.99 -12.52 20.06
CA SER A 475 -23.65 -11.89 21.21
C SER A 475 -23.16 -10.47 21.50
N GLN A 476 -22.19 -9.97 20.72
CA GLN A 476 -21.56 -8.66 20.89
C GLN A 476 -21.35 -7.97 19.53
N THR A 477 -21.20 -6.65 19.56
CA THR A 477 -20.99 -5.83 18.37
C THR A 477 -19.75 -4.96 18.50
N VAL A 478 -19.38 -4.29 17.40
CA VAL A 478 -18.33 -3.25 17.35
C VAL A 478 -18.52 -2.18 18.43
N ALA A 479 -19.78 -1.90 18.78
CA ALA A 479 -20.14 -0.90 19.77
C ALA A 479 -19.78 -1.31 21.21
N ASP A 480 -19.43 -2.57 21.43
CA ASP A 480 -19.01 -3.11 22.71
C ASP A 480 -17.48 -3.09 22.84
N LEU A 481 -16.75 -2.68 21.78
CA LEU A 481 -15.29 -2.48 21.83
C LEU A 481 -14.96 -1.24 22.67
N ILE A 482 -14.48 -1.48 23.90
CA ILE A 482 -14.12 -0.43 24.85
C ILE A 482 -12.62 -0.15 24.87
N THR A 483 -12.26 1.01 25.42
CA THR A 483 -10.85 1.42 25.65
C THR A 483 -10.54 1.81 27.07
N VAL A 484 -11.36 1.36 28.01
CA VAL A 484 -11.17 1.81 29.38
C VAL A 484 -9.79 1.35 29.87
N ARG A 485 -9.00 2.35 30.28
CA ARG A 485 -7.60 2.22 30.64
C ARG A 485 -7.53 1.51 31.98
N ASN A 486 -6.89 0.35 32.04
CA ASN A 486 -6.62 -0.38 33.29
C ASN A 486 -7.87 -0.80 34.08
N GLU A 487 -8.98 -1.15 33.44
CA GLU A 487 -10.01 -1.93 34.14
C GLU A 487 -9.53 -3.38 34.31
N ARG A 488 -9.71 -3.93 35.51
CA ARG A 488 -9.54 -5.36 35.74
C ARG A 488 -10.68 -6.06 35.01
N SER A 489 -10.33 -6.93 34.08
CA SER A 489 -11.31 -7.74 33.37
C SER A 489 -11.99 -8.70 34.36
N PRO A 490 -13.33 -8.73 34.45
CA PRO A 490 -14.03 -9.68 35.32
C PRO A 490 -14.05 -11.06 34.65
N VAL A 491 -12.99 -11.88 34.79
CA VAL A 491 -12.98 -13.13 33.98
C VAL A 491 -12.30 -14.35 34.56
N SER A 492 -11.22 -14.26 35.34
CA SER A 492 -10.51 -15.49 35.67
C SER A 492 -10.68 -15.94 37.12
N ALA A 493 -11.13 -17.17 37.26
CA ALA A 493 -11.25 -17.92 38.51
C ALA A 493 -9.94 -18.61 38.92
N GLN A 494 -8.86 -18.44 38.15
CA GLN A 494 -7.59 -19.11 38.39
C GLN A 494 -6.78 -18.44 39.51
N GLY A 495 -6.19 -19.25 40.38
CA GLY A 495 -5.48 -18.75 41.57
C GLY A 495 -6.42 -18.39 42.73
N GLU A 496 -7.74 -18.41 42.49
CA GLU A 496 -8.73 -18.25 43.55
C GLU A 496 -8.83 -19.55 44.36
N PRO A 497 -8.66 -19.47 45.70
CA PRO A 497 -8.75 -20.66 46.53
C PRO A 497 -10.17 -21.22 46.59
N ARG A 498 -11.19 -20.36 46.37
CA ARG A 498 -12.60 -20.66 46.52
C ARG A 498 -13.43 -19.98 45.42
N LEU A 499 -14.30 -20.76 44.78
CA LEU A 499 -15.17 -20.35 43.68
C LEU A 499 -16.59 -20.80 43.96
N VAL A 500 -17.59 -20.09 43.44
CA VAL A 500 -19.01 -20.42 43.58
C VAL A 500 -19.56 -20.82 42.22
N ALA A 501 -20.00 -22.06 42.07
CA ALA A 501 -20.77 -22.53 40.92
C ALA A 501 -22.24 -22.11 41.05
N ALA A 502 -22.85 -21.79 39.92
CA ALA A 502 -24.27 -21.49 39.80
C ALA A 502 -24.90 -22.32 38.68
N GLY A 503 -26.16 -22.71 38.88
CA GLY A 503 -26.91 -23.55 37.96
C GLY A 503 -26.51 -25.03 38.02
N ASP A 504 -26.69 -25.74 36.89
CA ASP A 504 -26.44 -27.18 36.81
C ASP A 504 -24.93 -27.48 36.72
N VAL A 505 -24.43 -28.32 37.64
CA VAL A 505 -23.03 -28.76 37.65
C VAL A 505 -22.91 -30.18 37.07
N ARG A 506 -22.02 -30.35 36.09
CA ARG A 506 -21.76 -31.62 35.39
C ARG A 506 -20.26 -31.91 35.28
N LEU A 507 -19.87 -33.16 35.41
CA LEU A 507 -18.50 -33.65 35.27
C LEU A 507 -18.36 -34.50 33.99
N ASP A 508 -17.65 -33.96 33.00
CA ASP A 508 -17.45 -34.56 31.68
C ASP A 508 -16.04 -35.15 31.55
N GLY A 509 -15.94 -36.43 31.19
CA GLY A 509 -14.65 -37.09 31.00
C GLY A 509 -13.77 -37.05 32.26
N ALA A 510 -14.38 -36.87 33.42
CA ALA A 510 -13.71 -36.49 34.64
C ALA A 510 -13.26 -37.71 35.43
N ARG A 511 -12.12 -37.58 36.11
CA ARG A 511 -11.66 -38.56 37.08
C ARG A 511 -11.92 -38.05 38.48
N VAL A 512 -12.82 -38.74 39.17
CA VAL A 512 -13.32 -38.38 40.49
C VAL A 512 -12.80 -39.37 41.52
N VAL A 513 -12.28 -38.86 42.63
CA VAL A 513 -11.76 -39.62 43.76
C VAL A 513 -12.52 -39.18 45.01
N LEU A 514 -13.10 -40.13 45.74
CA LEU A 514 -13.66 -39.88 47.07
C LEU A 514 -12.58 -40.12 48.12
N GLU A 515 -12.16 -39.08 48.85
CA GLU A 515 -11.10 -39.16 49.85
C GLU A 515 -11.49 -38.31 51.07
N ASN A 516 -11.43 -38.87 52.28
CA ASN A 516 -11.74 -38.17 53.54
C ASN A 516 -13.11 -37.44 53.56
N GLY A 517 -14.13 -38.03 52.92
CA GLY A 517 -15.47 -37.43 52.85
C GLY A 517 -15.56 -36.19 51.94
N ALA A 518 -14.59 -35.96 51.06
CA ALA A 518 -14.64 -34.91 50.04
C ALA A 518 -14.53 -35.52 48.64
N VAL A 519 -15.28 -34.95 47.70
CA VAL A 519 -15.19 -35.29 46.28
C VAL A 519 -14.04 -34.50 45.66
N ARG A 520 -13.02 -35.22 45.19
CA ARG A 520 -11.86 -34.64 44.49
C ARG A 520 -11.94 -34.91 42.99
N VAL A 521 -11.88 -33.85 42.19
CA VAL A 521 -11.75 -33.94 40.73
C VAL A 521 -10.26 -33.78 40.40
N THR A 522 -9.69 -34.82 39.78
CA THR A 522 -8.25 -34.92 39.51
C THR A 522 -7.89 -34.71 38.05
N HIS A 523 -8.84 -34.99 37.15
CA HIS A 523 -8.71 -34.81 35.70
C HIS A 523 -10.09 -34.56 35.06
N GLY A 524 -10.12 -33.98 33.86
CA GLY A 524 -11.31 -33.79 33.03
C GLY A 524 -11.97 -32.41 33.18
N THR A 525 -13.26 -32.32 32.88
CA THR A 525 -14.00 -31.04 32.79
C THR A 525 -15.14 -30.95 33.79
N VAL A 526 -15.24 -29.84 34.52
CA VAL A 526 -16.40 -29.45 35.32
C VAL A 526 -17.17 -28.37 34.56
N ARG A 527 -18.40 -28.66 34.14
CA ARG A 527 -19.32 -27.71 33.51
C ARG A 527 -20.28 -27.11 34.54
N THR A 528 -20.58 -25.83 34.42
CA THR A 528 -21.55 -25.09 35.24
C THR A 528 -22.19 -23.98 34.41
N ASP A 529 -23.38 -23.49 34.80
CA ASP A 529 -24.03 -22.39 34.05
C ASP A 529 -23.31 -21.05 34.25
N ALA A 530 -22.97 -20.72 35.51
CA ALA A 530 -22.11 -19.59 35.85
C ALA A 530 -21.11 -19.94 36.96
N LEU A 531 -20.02 -19.18 37.05
CA LEU A 531 -18.95 -19.35 38.03
C LEU A 531 -18.61 -17.97 38.62
N ALA A 532 -18.39 -17.83 39.92
CA ALA A 532 -18.09 -16.54 40.56
C ALA A 532 -16.99 -16.67 41.63
N ARG A 533 -16.33 -15.56 41.98
CA ARG A 533 -15.41 -15.50 43.12
C ARG A 533 -16.20 -15.39 44.43
N GLU A 534 -15.78 -16.09 45.47
CA GLU A 534 -16.44 -16.02 46.78
C GLU A 534 -16.41 -14.61 47.38
N SER A 535 -15.32 -13.85 47.14
CA SER A 535 -15.12 -12.49 47.67
C SER A 535 -16.10 -11.44 47.14
N ASP A 536 -16.70 -11.67 45.97
CA ASP A 536 -17.44 -10.65 45.21
C ASP A 536 -18.97 -10.75 45.44
N GLY A 537 -19.39 -11.67 46.30
CA GLY A 537 -20.79 -12.02 46.54
C GLY A 537 -21.46 -12.75 45.37
N VAL A 538 -22.61 -13.39 45.61
CA VAL A 538 -23.33 -14.22 44.63
C VAL A 538 -23.84 -13.41 43.41
N ALA A 539 -23.77 -12.07 43.41
CA ALA A 539 -24.54 -11.22 42.50
C ALA A 539 -23.76 -10.29 41.56
N SER A 540 -22.42 -10.30 41.50
CA SER A 540 -21.73 -9.17 40.82
C SER A 540 -20.98 -9.52 39.53
N TYR A 541 -20.28 -10.64 39.43
CA TYR A 541 -19.50 -10.97 38.23
C TYR A 541 -19.39 -12.48 38.03
N ALA A 542 -19.92 -13.00 36.92
CA ALA A 542 -19.55 -14.32 36.46
C ALA A 542 -18.06 -14.29 36.01
N THR A 543 -17.37 -15.43 36.07
CA THR A 543 -16.04 -15.68 35.51
C THR A 543 -16.17 -16.57 34.28
N ALA A 544 -15.30 -16.43 33.27
CA ALA A 544 -15.36 -17.30 32.09
C ALA A 544 -14.73 -18.68 32.36
N SER A 545 -14.88 -19.56 31.37
CA SER A 545 -14.22 -20.87 31.36
C SER A 545 -12.72 -20.74 31.63
N THR A 546 -12.17 -21.55 32.52
CA THR A 546 -10.77 -21.44 32.95
C THR A 546 -10.15 -22.82 33.22
N MET A 547 -8.83 -22.87 33.29
CA MET A 547 -8.06 -24.07 33.64
C MET A 547 -7.42 -23.87 35.01
N VAL A 548 -7.79 -24.70 35.99
CA VAL A 548 -7.32 -24.56 37.39
C VAL A 548 -6.43 -25.71 37.82
N ASP A 549 -5.38 -25.38 38.59
CA ASP A 549 -4.49 -26.37 39.22
C ASP A 549 -5.07 -26.85 40.55
N LYS A 550 -5.58 -25.92 41.37
CA LYS A 550 -6.21 -26.21 42.65
C LYS A 550 -7.29 -25.17 42.96
N ALA A 551 -8.49 -25.62 43.25
CA ALA A 551 -9.60 -24.75 43.66
C ALA A 551 -10.63 -25.54 44.50
N VAL A 552 -11.36 -24.84 45.37
CA VAL A 552 -12.57 -25.38 46.00
C VAL A 552 -13.77 -24.74 45.31
N LEU A 553 -14.60 -25.56 44.67
CA LEU A 553 -15.81 -25.13 44.00
C LEU A 553 -17.01 -25.36 44.93
N LEU A 554 -17.59 -24.28 45.46
CA LEU A 554 -18.81 -24.27 46.23
C LEU A 554 -19.99 -24.51 45.30
N LEU A 555 -20.84 -25.47 45.64
CA LEU A 555 -22.02 -25.80 44.84
C LEU A 555 -23.20 -24.90 45.23
N PRO A 556 -24.20 -24.72 44.34
CA PRO A 556 -25.41 -23.97 44.65
C PRO A 556 -26.11 -24.51 45.91
N PRO A 557 -26.76 -23.65 46.72
CA PRO A 557 -27.50 -24.09 47.90
C PRO A 557 -28.56 -25.15 47.53
N GLY A 558 -28.60 -26.26 48.28
CA GLY A 558 -29.55 -27.36 48.02
C GLY A 558 -29.07 -28.40 47.01
N THR A 559 -27.87 -28.26 46.42
CA THR A 559 -27.29 -29.28 45.53
C THR A 559 -26.89 -30.52 46.31
N THR A 560 -27.56 -31.65 46.05
CA THR A 560 -27.26 -32.96 46.66
C THR A 560 -26.57 -33.93 45.70
N THR A 561 -26.71 -33.72 44.38
CA THR A 561 -26.11 -34.57 43.36
C THR A 561 -25.50 -33.74 42.23
N VAL A 562 -24.45 -34.27 41.60
CA VAL A 562 -23.76 -33.70 40.43
C VAL A 562 -23.77 -34.71 39.29
N GLN A 563 -24.02 -34.28 38.06
CA GLN A 563 -24.08 -35.21 36.92
C GLN A 563 -22.68 -35.70 36.50
N LEU A 564 -22.55 -36.98 36.16
CA LEU A 564 -21.36 -37.60 35.57
C LEU A 564 -21.67 -37.97 34.11
N VAL A 565 -20.79 -37.63 33.18
CA VAL A 565 -20.85 -38.06 31.77
C VAL A 565 -19.49 -38.55 31.31
N GLY A 566 -19.40 -39.82 30.92
CA GLY A 566 -18.15 -40.44 30.47
C GLY A 566 -17.02 -40.36 31.50
N SER A 567 -17.34 -40.43 32.79
CA SER A 567 -16.43 -40.12 33.90
C SER A 567 -16.06 -41.36 34.70
N CYS A 568 -14.88 -41.34 35.32
CA CYS A 568 -14.33 -42.43 36.14
C CYS A 568 -14.49 -42.08 37.62
N PHE A 569 -14.98 -43.04 38.41
CA PHE A 569 -15.17 -42.86 39.85
C PHE A 569 -14.46 -43.96 40.66
N GLY A 570 -13.74 -43.56 41.71
CA GLY A 570 -13.02 -44.46 42.62
C GLY A 570 -12.86 -43.88 44.04
N ARG A 571 -12.39 -44.70 44.98
CA ARG A 571 -12.04 -44.29 46.35
C ARG A 571 -10.53 -44.01 46.43
N GLY A 572 -10.14 -42.99 47.20
CA GLY A 572 -8.74 -42.58 47.36
C GLY A 572 -7.85 -43.63 48.00
N ASP A 573 -8.45 -44.55 48.74
CA ASP A 573 -7.78 -45.63 49.46
C ASP A 573 -7.52 -46.86 48.57
N ASP A 574 -7.94 -46.84 47.30
CA ASP A 574 -7.68 -47.90 46.31
C ASP A 574 -6.34 -47.62 45.58
N PRO A 575 -5.23 -48.29 45.95
CA PRO A 575 -3.93 -48.07 45.32
C PRO A 575 -3.90 -48.48 43.83
N ALA A 576 -4.90 -49.24 43.36
CA ALA A 576 -5.04 -49.61 41.95
C ALA A 576 -5.85 -48.60 41.14
N TYR A 577 -6.28 -47.47 41.71
CA TYR A 577 -6.99 -46.41 41.00
C TYR A 577 -6.00 -45.34 40.49
N PRO A 578 -5.74 -45.24 39.17
CA PRO A 578 -4.77 -44.30 38.63
C PRO A 578 -5.35 -42.88 38.65
N ALA A 579 -5.20 -42.17 39.77
CA ALA A 579 -5.76 -40.83 39.98
C ALA A 579 -5.18 -39.75 39.04
N GLN A 580 -4.05 -40.02 38.38
CA GLN A 580 -3.32 -39.04 37.57
C GLN A 580 -3.56 -39.19 36.05
N GLU A 581 -4.21 -40.27 35.61
CA GLU A 581 -4.40 -40.57 34.19
C GLU A 581 -5.77 -40.11 33.64
N PRO A 582 -5.86 -39.72 32.36
CA PRO A 582 -7.12 -39.37 31.73
C PRO A 582 -8.11 -40.53 31.77
N CYS A 583 -9.40 -40.22 31.95
CA CYS A 583 -10.46 -41.23 31.99
C CYS A 583 -10.81 -41.68 30.56
N THR A 584 -10.73 -42.98 30.31
CA THR A 584 -11.06 -43.63 29.04
C THR A 584 -12.16 -44.69 29.25
N GLY A 585 -12.81 -45.14 28.17
CA GLY A 585 -13.86 -46.17 28.26
C GLY A 585 -13.39 -47.52 28.85
N GLU A 586 -12.08 -47.77 28.84
CA GLU A 586 -11.43 -48.96 29.41
C GLU A 586 -10.96 -48.75 30.86
N SER A 587 -11.04 -47.52 31.37
CA SER A 587 -10.56 -47.19 32.70
C SER A 587 -11.43 -47.81 33.79
N LYS A 588 -10.78 -48.32 34.85
CA LYS A 588 -11.46 -48.82 36.05
C LYS A 588 -12.35 -47.72 36.65
N GLY A 589 -13.63 -48.04 36.87
CA GLY A 589 -14.60 -47.11 37.43
C GLY A 589 -15.30 -46.19 36.40
N PHE A 590 -15.10 -46.41 35.09
CA PHE A 590 -15.79 -45.66 34.04
C PHE A 590 -17.31 -45.82 34.11
N ARG A 591 -18.02 -44.71 33.85
CA ARG A 591 -19.48 -44.61 33.76
C ARG A 591 -19.84 -43.74 32.57
N THR A 592 -20.70 -44.25 31.69
CA THR A 592 -21.20 -43.50 30.52
C THR A 592 -22.06 -42.30 30.95
N ALA A 593 -22.94 -42.49 31.94
CA ALA A 593 -23.68 -41.43 32.60
C ALA A 593 -24.03 -41.84 34.05
N GLY A 594 -24.23 -40.87 34.94
CA GLY A 594 -24.68 -41.13 36.32
C GLY A 594 -24.89 -39.86 37.14
N ALA A 595 -25.35 -40.01 38.38
CA ALA A 595 -25.41 -38.93 39.36
C ALA A 595 -24.48 -39.27 40.52
N LEU A 596 -23.57 -38.34 40.84
CA LEU A 596 -22.67 -38.43 41.97
C LEU A 596 -23.31 -37.74 43.17
N ASP A 597 -23.46 -38.47 44.27
CA ASP A 597 -23.88 -37.89 45.54
C ASP A 597 -22.75 -37.02 46.13
N VAL A 598 -23.02 -35.73 46.31
CA VAL A 598 -22.10 -34.72 46.86
C VAL A 598 -22.51 -34.29 48.27
N SER A 599 -23.41 -35.04 48.92
CA SER A 599 -23.79 -34.86 50.32
C SER A 599 -22.59 -34.81 51.31
N PRO A 600 -21.46 -35.54 51.13
CA PRO A 600 -20.28 -35.35 51.98
C PRO A 600 -19.48 -34.12 51.50
N SER A 601 -19.26 -33.20 52.45
CA SER A 601 -19.04 -31.78 52.19
C SER A 601 -17.64 -31.33 52.60
N CYS A 602 -17.17 -30.21 52.06
CA CYS A 602 -15.94 -29.59 52.54
C CYS A 602 -16.19 -29.00 53.93
N ILE A 603 -15.26 -29.23 54.86
CA ILE A 603 -15.17 -28.40 56.06
C ILE A 603 -14.50 -27.08 55.65
N LEU A 604 -15.27 -26.01 55.64
CA LEU A 604 -14.84 -24.64 55.36
C LEU A 604 -15.28 -23.76 56.53
N ASP A 605 -14.34 -23.04 57.14
CA ASP A 605 -14.61 -22.12 58.26
C ASP A 605 -15.46 -22.74 59.39
N ARG A 606 -15.22 -24.03 59.69
CA ARG A 606 -15.94 -24.88 60.67
C ARG A 606 -17.40 -25.20 60.34
N ALA A 607 -17.86 -24.90 59.12
CA ALA A 607 -19.15 -25.31 58.58
C ALA A 607 -18.98 -26.40 57.51
N LEU A 608 -19.98 -27.29 57.42
CA LEU A 608 -20.06 -28.36 56.42
C LEU A 608 -20.80 -27.80 55.19
N VAL A 609 -20.10 -27.61 54.06
CA VAL A 609 -20.67 -26.97 52.86
C VAL A 609 -20.51 -27.87 51.62
N PRO A 610 -21.54 -28.06 50.78
CA PRO A 610 -21.43 -28.81 49.53
C PRO A 610 -20.36 -28.20 48.61
N CYS A 611 -19.38 -29.02 48.21
CA CYS A 611 -18.23 -28.55 47.43
C CYS A 611 -17.67 -29.65 46.51
N LEU A 612 -16.87 -29.23 45.53
CA LEU A 612 -15.94 -30.08 44.79
C LEU A 612 -14.52 -29.56 45.00
N ARG A 613 -13.59 -30.43 45.39
CA ARG A 613 -12.16 -30.09 45.47
C ARG A 613 -11.50 -30.42 44.14
N VAL A 614 -11.02 -29.41 43.44
CA VAL A 614 -10.26 -29.58 42.21
C VAL A 614 -8.78 -29.61 42.55
N VAL A 615 -8.10 -30.69 42.19
CA VAL A 615 -6.65 -30.88 42.40
C VAL A 615 -6.08 -31.56 41.16
N ALA A 616 -5.57 -30.76 40.23
CA ALA A 616 -4.93 -31.26 39.02
C ALA A 616 -3.62 -31.96 39.38
N ALA A 617 -3.49 -33.25 39.01
CA ALA A 617 -2.30 -34.03 39.32
C ALA A 617 -1.15 -33.80 38.34
N ASP A 618 -1.41 -33.81 37.02
CA ASP A 618 -0.41 -33.60 35.95
C ASP A 618 -1.02 -32.93 34.69
N GLY A 619 -2.22 -32.35 34.83
CA GLY A 619 -2.95 -31.68 33.77
C GLY A 619 -4.14 -30.92 34.35
N ARG A 620 -4.21 -29.61 34.08
CA ARG A 620 -5.21 -28.70 34.63
C ARG A 620 -6.64 -29.22 34.41
N VAL A 621 -7.48 -29.15 35.45
CA VAL A 621 -8.91 -29.47 35.33
C VAL A 621 -9.60 -28.27 34.68
N ALA A 622 -10.42 -28.53 33.66
CA ALA A 622 -11.14 -27.49 32.93
C ALA A 622 -12.43 -27.14 33.67
N LEU A 623 -12.61 -25.88 34.06
CA LEU A 623 -13.91 -25.34 34.49
C LEU A 623 -14.54 -24.68 33.28
N LYS A 624 -15.58 -25.27 32.71
CA LYS A 624 -16.31 -24.71 31.55
C LYS A 624 -17.63 -24.08 32.01
N VAL A 625 -17.85 -22.84 31.60
CA VAL A 625 -19.05 -22.07 31.91
C VAL A 625 -19.95 -22.05 30.68
N ASN A 626 -21.23 -22.44 30.83
CA ASN A 626 -22.18 -22.48 29.70
C ASN A 626 -22.57 -21.07 29.26
N ASP A 627 -22.76 -20.14 30.21
CA ASP A 627 -23.06 -18.72 29.97
C ASP A 627 -21.88 -17.83 30.41
N PRO A 628 -20.75 -17.82 29.69
CA PRO A 628 -19.58 -17.06 30.10
C PRO A 628 -19.89 -15.54 30.11
N PRO A 629 -19.26 -14.77 31.01
CA PRO A 629 -19.44 -13.34 31.09
C PRO A 629 -18.85 -12.69 29.84
N GLN A 630 -19.59 -11.74 29.28
CA GLN A 630 -19.14 -10.98 28.12
C GLN A 630 -17.94 -10.11 28.50
N THR A 631 -16.74 -10.47 28.04
CA THR A 631 -15.57 -9.58 28.13
C THR A 631 -15.30 -8.93 26.79
N PRO A 632 -15.60 -7.64 26.63
CA PRO A 632 -15.34 -6.98 25.36
C PRO A 632 -13.83 -6.88 25.10
N LEU A 633 -13.44 -7.20 23.86
CA LEU A 633 -12.07 -6.98 23.40
C LEU A 633 -11.73 -5.47 23.38
N VAL A 634 -10.51 -5.16 23.81
CA VAL A 634 -9.98 -3.80 23.86
C VAL A 634 -9.31 -3.48 22.54
N VAL A 635 -9.85 -2.50 21.83
CA VAL A 635 -9.34 -2.06 20.52
C VAL A 635 -8.94 -0.59 20.57
N PRO A 636 -7.76 -0.20 20.03
CA PRO A 636 -7.34 1.19 20.02
C PRO A 636 -8.39 2.12 19.39
N GLN A 637 -8.79 3.20 20.07
CA GLN A 637 -9.94 4.01 19.62
C GLN A 637 -9.72 4.67 18.27
N VAL A 638 -8.48 5.02 17.92
CA VAL A 638 -8.18 5.55 16.58
C VAL A 638 -8.65 4.59 15.47
N LEU A 639 -8.62 3.27 15.72
CA LEU A 639 -9.10 2.25 14.79
C LEU A 639 -10.62 2.14 14.76
N VAL A 640 -11.34 2.63 15.77
CA VAL A 640 -12.81 2.72 15.82
C VAL A 640 -13.30 4.04 15.20
N TRP A 641 -12.54 5.13 15.36
CA TRP A 641 -12.83 6.41 14.69
C TRP A 641 -12.59 6.36 13.17
N THR A 642 -11.65 5.52 12.73
CA THR A 642 -11.25 5.42 11.33
C THR A 642 -12.39 5.02 10.37
N PRO A 643 -13.21 3.98 10.65
CA PRO A 643 -14.31 3.61 9.76
C PRO A 643 -15.36 4.71 9.65
N LEU A 644 -15.62 5.45 10.73
CA LEU A 644 -16.50 6.62 10.71
C LEU A 644 -15.95 7.68 9.76
N MET A 645 -14.67 8.03 9.92
CA MET A 645 -13.97 8.97 9.03
C MET A 645 -14.05 8.54 7.56
N LEU A 646 -13.79 7.27 7.28
CA LEU A 646 -13.84 6.71 5.92
C LEU A 646 -15.26 6.72 5.34
N SER A 647 -16.28 6.43 6.15
CA SER A 647 -17.68 6.50 5.74
C SER A 647 -18.10 7.93 5.46
N SER A 648 -17.70 8.88 6.31
CA SER A 648 -17.89 10.31 6.07
C SER A 648 -17.17 10.76 4.80
N MET A 649 -15.95 10.28 4.54
CA MET A 649 -15.22 10.56 3.30
C MET A 649 -15.95 10.03 2.06
N LEU A 650 -16.50 8.81 2.12
CA LEU A 650 -17.27 8.24 1.01
C LEU A 650 -18.55 9.05 0.72
N VAL A 651 -19.32 9.38 1.76
CA VAL A 651 -20.58 10.13 1.61
C VAL A 651 -20.32 11.57 1.19
N LEU A 652 -19.55 12.32 1.98
CA LEU A 652 -19.28 13.73 1.73
C LEU A 652 -18.41 13.92 0.47
N GLY A 653 -17.46 13.03 0.22
CA GLY A 653 -16.66 13.03 -1.00
C GLY A 653 -17.47 12.68 -2.23
N GLY A 654 -18.43 11.76 -2.13
CA GLY A 654 -19.40 11.46 -3.17
C GLY A 654 -20.29 12.65 -3.52
N VAL A 655 -20.84 13.32 -2.49
CA VAL A 655 -21.63 14.56 -2.66
C VAL A 655 -20.79 15.66 -3.29
N LEU A 656 -19.57 15.90 -2.79
CA LEU A 656 -18.66 16.90 -3.33
C LEU A 656 -18.33 16.62 -4.80
N THR A 657 -18.01 15.36 -5.13
CA THR A 657 -17.73 14.94 -6.51
C THR A 657 -18.95 15.15 -7.40
N ALA A 658 -20.16 14.79 -6.93
CA ALA A 658 -21.40 15.02 -7.67
C ALA A 658 -21.63 16.51 -7.94
N VAL A 659 -21.44 17.37 -6.93
CA VAL A 659 -21.52 18.84 -7.09
C VAL A 659 -20.50 19.33 -8.12
N MET A 660 -19.26 18.85 -8.08
CA MET A 660 -18.21 19.23 -9.03
C MET A 660 -18.53 18.78 -10.46
N VAL A 661 -19.08 17.57 -10.63
CA VAL A 661 -19.55 17.06 -11.93
C VAL A 661 -20.73 17.87 -12.46
N VAL A 662 -21.69 18.24 -11.59
CA VAL A 662 -22.81 19.12 -11.96
C VAL A 662 -22.29 20.50 -12.37
N LEU A 663 -21.33 21.07 -11.64
CA LEU A 663 -20.70 22.33 -12.01
C LEU A 663 -20.03 22.26 -13.39
N TYR A 664 -19.30 21.19 -13.69
CA TYR A 664 -18.72 20.97 -15.02
C TYR A 664 -19.80 20.87 -16.11
N ARG A 665 -20.81 20.02 -15.89
CA ARG A 665 -21.90 19.79 -16.84
C ARG A 665 -22.72 21.04 -17.13
N THR A 666 -22.81 21.96 -16.18
CA THR A 666 -23.61 23.19 -16.32
C THR A 666 -22.81 24.39 -16.81
N LYS A 667 -21.48 24.43 -16.62
CA LYS A 667 -20.66 25.61 -16.93
C LYS A 667 -19.66 25.41 -18.07
N ALA A 668 -19.02 24.24 -18.17
CA ALA A 668 -18.00 23.98 -19.18
C ALA A 668 -18.51 23.12 -20.34
N ALA A 669 -19.29 22.07 -20.04
CA ALA A 669 -19.80 21.16 -21.07
C ALA A 669 -20.65 21.83 -22.17
N PRO A 670 -21.48 22.87 -21.91
CA PRO A 670 -22.22 23.56 -22.96
C PRO A 670 -21.29 24.20 -24.01
N ALA A 671 -20.23 24.90 -23.58
CA ALA A 671 -19.28 25.51 -24.50
C ALA A 671 -18.54 24.47 -25.37
N ILE A 672 -18.23 23.29 -24.80
CA ILE A 672 -17.63 22.17 -25.56
C ILE A 672 -18.61 21.64 -26.61
N ARG A 673 -19.91 21.55 -26.28
CA ARG A 673 -20.96 21.11 -27.22
C ARG A 673 -21.15 22.09 -28.37
N ASP A 674 -21.22 23.38 -28.05
CA ASP A 674 -21.44 24.43 -29.04
C ASP A 674 -20.33 24.46 -30.10
N LEU A 675 -19.07 24.20 -29.71
CA LEU A 675 -17.94 24.11 -30.65
C LEU A 675 -18.10 22.98 -31.68
N VAL A 676 -18.59 21.81 -31.28
CA VAL A 676 -18.74 20.64 -32.18
C VAL A 676 -19.94 20.80 -33.10
N VAL A 677 -21.04 21.37 -32.59
CA VAL A 677 -22.29 21.55 -33.33
C VAL A 677 -22.18 22.70 -34.33
N GLY A 678 -21.49 23.77 -33.95
CA GLY A 678 -21.45 25.04 -34.68
C GLY A 678 -20.33 25.21 -35.71
N ASP A 679 -19.11 24.68 -35.48
CA ASP A 679 -17.91 25.19 -36.18
C ASP A 679 -16.76 24.17 -36.34
N ASP A 680 -17.00 22.85 -36.27
CA ASP A 680 -15.97 21.83 -36.56
C ASP A 680 -16.17 21.22 -37.96
N PRO A 681 -15.55 21.79 -39.02
CA PRO A 681 -15.74 21.34 -40.40
C PRO A 681 -15.15 19.95 -40.68
N GLU A 682 -14.34 19.40 -39.76
CA GLU A 682 -13.70 18.08 -39.91
C GLU A 682 -14.58 16.92 -39.42
N VAL A 683 -15.70 17.20 -38.72
CA VAL A 683 -16.60 16.17 -38.17
C VAL A 683 -17.87 16.02 -39.04
N PRO A 684 -18.11 14.83 -39.64
CA PRO A 684 -19.33 14.55 -40.39
C PRO A 684 -20.60 14.79 -39.55
N SER A 685 -21.63 15.38 -40.15
CA SER A 685 -22.88 15.76 -39.44
C SER A 685 -23.54 14.59 -38.70
N GLN A 686 -23.50 13.40 -39.30
CA GLN A 686 -24.07 12.16 -38.74
C GLN A 686 -23.35 11.64 -37.47
N ASP A 687 -22.11 12.06 -37.23
CA ASP A 687 -21.26 11.57 -36.14
C ASP A 687 -21.03 12.62 -35.03
N ARG A 688 -21.59 13.83 -35.20
CA ARG A 688 -21.41 14.96 -34.27
C ARG A 688 -21.83 14.64 -32.85
N ASP A 689 -22.93 13.93 -32.65
CA ASP A 689 -23.43 13.57 -31.31
C ASP A 689 -22.44 12.65 -30.59
N GLY A 690 -21.93 11.63 -31.29
CA GLY A 690 -20.95 10.68 -30.73
C GLY A 690 -19.62 11.35 -30.40
N VAL A 691 -19.13 12.25 -31.25
CA VAL A 691 -17.92 13.05 -30.99
C VAL A 691 -18.13 14.02 -29.83
N THR A 692 -19.30 14.66 -29.76
CA THR A 692 -19.67 15.58 -28.67
C THR A 692 -19.63 14.87 -27.33
N ASP A 693 -20.27 13.70 -27.23
CA ASP A 693 -20.27 12.90 -26.00
C ASP A 693 -18.85 12.46 -25.62
N ALA A 694 -18.04 12.06 -26.60
CA ALA A 694 -16.65 11.69 -26.38
C ALA A 694 -15.81 12.87 -25.84
N ARG A 695 -15.90 14.05 -26.45
CA ARG A 695 -15.20 15.27 -26.00
C ARG A 695 -15.66 15.72 -24.61
N VAL A 696 -16.96 15.71 -24.33
CA VAL A 696 -17.50 16.08 -22.99
C VAL A 696 -17.05 15.08 -21.92
N ALA A 697 -17.02 13.78 -22.23
CA ALA A 697 -16.52 12.76 -21.31
C ALA A 697 -15.01 12.89 -21.07
N ALA A 698 -14.22 13.14 -22.12
CA ALA A 698 -12.79 13.37 -22.04
C ALA A 698 -12.46 14.63 -21.23
N GLY A 699 -13.16 15.75 -21.47
CA GLY A 699 -13.00 16.98 -20.72
C GLY A 699 -13.26 16.80 -19.21
N LEU A 700 -14.23 15.96 -18.82
CA LEU A 700 -14.43 15.63 -17.42
C LEU A 700 -13.24 14.82 -16.86
N ALA A 701 -12.77 13.82 -17.60
CA ALA A 701 -11.61 13.01 -17.22
C ALA A 701 -10.34 13.87 -17.05
N HIS A 702 -10.14 14.86 -17.91
CA HIS A 702 -9.00 15.79 -17.84
C HIS A 702 -9.03 16.69 -16.59
N ARG A 703 -10.16 16.80 -15.90
CA ARG A 703 -10.32 17.54 -14.63
C ARG A 703 -10.18 16.66 -13.38
N VAL A 704 -9.72 15.41 -13.52
CA VAL A 704 -9.53 14.49 -12.39
C VAL A 704 -8.63 15.05 -11.28
N GLU A 705 -7.60 15.82 -11.63
CA GLU A 705 -6.73 16.49 -10.64
C GLU A 705 -7.53 17.43 -9.73
N ARG A 706 -8.51 18.17 -10.30
CA ARG A 706 -9.40 19.05 -9.51
C ARG A 706 -10.37 18.28 -8.65
N LEU A 707 -10.91 17.18 -9.12
CA LEU A 707 -11.74 16.29 -8.29
C LEU A 707 -10.94 15.77 -7.10
N LEU A 708 -9.68 15.40 -7.33
CA LEU A 708 -8.76 14.96 -6.29
C LEU A 708 -8.38 16.09 -5.32
N ASP A 709 -8.17 17.35 -5.78
CA ASP A 709 -7.99 18.53 -4.92
C ASP A 709 -9.14 18.65 -3.89
N GLY A 710 -10.39 18.56 -4.37
CA GLY A 710 -11.59 18.67 -3.54
C GLY A 710 -11.68 17.54 -2.51
N SER A 711 -11.53 16.29 -2.97
CA SER A 711 -11.57 15.11 -2.08
C SER A 711 -10.43 15.11 -1.06
N GLY A 712 -9.21 15.52 -1.44
CA GLY A 712 -8.05 15.61 -0.55
C GLY A 712 -8.21 16.69 0.52
N THR A 713 -8.82 17.83 0.15
CA THR A 713 -9.13 18.93 1.08
C THR A 713 -10.09 18.46 2.18
N LEU A 714 -11.15 17.73 1.80
CA LEU A 714 -12.10 17.11 2.72
C LEU A 714 -11.44 16.02 3.58
N THR A 715 -10.67 15.13 2.96
CA THR A 715 -9.99 14.03 3.65
C THR A 715 -9.04 14.54 4.72
N THR A 716 -8.30 15.63 4.43
CA THR A 716 -7.40 16.26 5.40
C THR A 716 -8.16 16.81 6.61
N ALA A 717 -9.32 17.45 6.41
CA ALA A 717 -10.15 17.94 7.51
C ALA A 717 -10.64 16.81 8.42
N LEU A 718 -11.12 15.72 7.80
CA LEU A 718 -11.62 14.54 8.51
C LEU A 718 -10.50 13.80 9.25
N ALA A 719 -9.32 13.67 8.64
CA ALA A 719 -8.16 13.00 9.24
C ALA A 719 -7.63 13.76 10.46
N LEU A 720 -7.50 15.09 10.37
CA LEU A 720 -7.07 15.91 11.51
C LEU A 720 -8.08 15.85 12.66
N THR A 721 -9.38 15.94 12.34
CA THR A 721 -10.46 15.85 13.33
C THR A 721 -10.45 14.50 14.03
N THR A 722 -10.28 13.42 13.26
CA THR A 722 -10.17 12.05 13.79
C THR A 722 -8.96 11.88 14.69
N LEU A 723 -7.79 12.39 14.28
CA LEU A 723 -6.56 12.29 15.06
C LEU A 723 -6.67 13.06 16.38
N ALA A 724 -7.25 14.25 16.35
CA ALA A 724 -7.47 15.07 17.55
C ALA A 724 -8.48 14.41 18.50
N LEU A 725 -9.66 13.99 18.02
CA LEU A 725 -10.72 13.41 18.86
C LEU A 725 -10.33 12.04 19.44
N SER A 726 -9.55 11.24 18.71
CA SER A 726 -9.10 9.92 19.16
C SER A 726 -7.89 9.98 20.09
N SER A 727 -7.18 11.12 20.20
CA SER A 727 -5.90 11.21 20.91
C SER A 727 -6.03 10.91 22.41
N GLY A 728 -7.14 11.32 23.03
CA GLY A 728 -7.45 11.05 24.44
C GLY A 728 -7.96 9.62 24.71
N GLY A 729 -8.00 8.74 23.70
CA GLY A 729 -8.49 7.36 23.83
C GLY A 729 -10.01 7.27 24.08
N ARG A 730 -10.76 8.32 23.76
CA ARG A 730 -12.22 8.38 23.92
C ARG A 730 -12.94 7.72 22.75
N ALA A 731 -14.01 6.99 23.04
CA ALA A 731 -14.84 6.37 22.00
C ALA A 731 -15.77 7.38 21.32
N PRO A 732 -16.16 7.17 20.05
CA PRO A 732 -17.03 8.11 19.33
C PRO A 732 -18.33 8.45 20.05
N TRP A 733 -18.98 7.45 20.66
CA TRP A 733 -20.23 7.61 21.38
C TRP A 733 -20.10 8.32 22.73
N SER A 734 -18.88 8.40 23.29
CA SER A 734 -18.63 9.23 24.48
C SER A 734 -18.65 10.72 24.17
N VAL A 735 -18.46 11.09 22.90
CA VAL A 735 -18.56 12.47 22.42
C VAL A 735 -19.97 12.75 21.91
N TYR A 736 -20.51 11.84 21.10
CA TYR A 736 -21.84 11.96 20.50
C TYR A 736 -22.62 10.63 20.64
N PRO A 737 -23.62 10.55 21.54
CA PRO A 737 -24.30 9.28 21.84
C PRO A 737 -24.86 8.53 20.62
N GLY A 738 -25.34 9.24 19.60
CA GLY A 738 -25.88 8.64 18.37
C GLY A 738 -24.85 8.00 17.44
N LEU A 739 -23.54 8.11 17.70
CA LEU A 739 -22.51 7.48 16.86
C LEU A 739 -22.30 5.99 17.12
N ARG A 740 -22.93 5.42 18.16
CA ARG A 740 -22.75 4.00 18.52
C ARG A 740 -23.11 3.07 17.36
N ASP A 741 -24.34 3.17 16.85
CA ASP A 741 -24.82 2.31 15.75
C ASP A 741 -24.14 2.66 14.41
N VAL A 742 -23.86 3.94 14.21
CA VAL A 742 -23.16 4.44 13.01
C VAL A 742 -21.76 3.84 12.93
N ALA A 743 -21.04 3.69 14.05
CA ALA A 743 -19.72 3.09 14.08
C ALA A 743 -19.72 1.64 13.59
N THR A 744 -20.72 0.84 13.99
CA THR A 744 -20.91 -0.53 13.53
C THR A 744 -21.17 -0.59 12.02
N VAL A 745 -22.09 0.23 11.51
CA VAL A 745 -22.38 0.31 10.07
C VAL A 745 -21.13 0.75 9.30
N SER A 746 -20.42 1.75 9.81
CA SER A 746 -19.18 2.26 9.23
C SER A 746 -18.08 1.21 9.15
N LEU A 747 -17.99 0.31 10.12
CA LEU A 747 -17.08 -0.83 10.02
C LEU A 747 -17.44 -1.72 8.83
N TYR A 748 -18.70 -2.12 8.71
CA TYR A 748 -19.11 -2.98 7.59
C TYR A 748 -18.86 -2.28 6.25
N ILE A 749 -19.06 -0.97 6.15
CA ILE A 749 -18.69 -0.18 4.97
C ILE A 749 -17.18 -0.24 4.73
N ALA A 750 -16.33 -0.08 5.74
CA ALA A 750 -14.88 -0.16 5.60
C ALA A 750 -14.40 -1.58 5.20
N LEU A 751 -15.02 -2.62 5.75
CA LEU A 751 -14.76 -4.02 5.41
C LEU A 751 -15.18 -4.32 3.96
N LEU A 752 -16.41 -3.97 3.58
CA LEU A 752 -16.91 -4.08 2.22
C LEU A 752 -16.10 -3.23 1.24
N GLY A 753 -15.61 -2.07 1.66
CA GLY A 753 -14.70 -1.24 0.89
C GLY A 753 -13.35 -1.91 0.67
N SER A 754 -12.79 -2.54 1.70
CA SER A 754 -11.54 -3.30 1.62
C SER A 754 -11.69 -4.53 0.71
N ILE A 755 -12.74 -5.32 0.93
CA ILE A 755 -13.09 -6.46 0.08
C ILE A 755 -13.38 -5.99 -1.35
N GLY A 756 -14.11 -4.88 -1.51
CA GLY A 756 -14.45 -4.28 -2.80
C GLY A 756 -13.20 -3.85 -3.56
N LEU A 757 -12.21 -3.26 -2.89
CA LEU A 757 -10.92 -2.93 -3.47
C LEU A 757 -10.18 -4.21 -3.91
N MET A 758 -10.08 -5.22 -3.04
CA MET A 758 -9.47 -6.52 -3.33
C MET A 758 -10.17 -7.24 -4.52
N MET A 759 -11.50 -7.21 -4.54
CA MET A 759 -12.33 -7.78 -5.60
C MET A 759 -12.26 -6.97 -6.89
N ALA A 760 -12.08 -5.65 -6.84
CA ALA A 760 -11.85 -4.83 -8.03
C ALA A 760 -10.57 -5.32 -8.72
N GLY A 761 -9.48 -5.54 -7.97
CA GLY A 761 -8.26 -6.17 -8.48
C GLY A 761 -8.48 -7.56 -9.08
N ALA A 762 -9.38 -8.37 -8.50
CA ALA A 762 -9.76 -9.66 -9.06
C ALA A 762 -10.64 -9.56 -10.32
N ARG A 763 -11.56 -8.57 -10.39
CA ARG A 763 -12.47 -8.30 -11.52
C ARG A 763 -11.78 -7.64 -12.70
N VAL A 764 -10.61 -7.01 -12.51
CA VAL A 764 -9.74 -6.54 -13.61
C VAL A 764 -9.57 -7.63 -14.66
N ARG A 765 -9.52 -8.92 -14.30
CA ARG A 765 -9.39 -10.00 -15.32
C ARG A 765 -10.65 -10.23 -16.17
N ARG A 766 -11.86 -10.01 -15.63
CA ARG A 766 -13.12 -10.44 -16.27
C ARG A 766 -13.75 -9.38 -17.17
N SER A 767 -13.40 -8.10 -16.98
CA SER A 767 -13.98 -7.00 -17.77
C SER A 767 -12.89 -6.24 -18.54
N PRO A 768 -12.97 -6.16 -19.88
CA PRO A 768 -12.12 -5.28 -20.71
C PRO A 768 -12.15 -3.81 -20.25
N THR A 769 -13.30 -3.33 -19.76
CA THR A 769 -13.48 -1.95 -19.29
C THR A 769 -12.86 -1.74 -17.90
N ALA A 770 -12.95 -2.73 -16.99
CA ALA A 770 -12.27 -2.66 -15.68
C ALA A 770 -10.74 -2.68 -15.82
N ARG A 771 -10.18 -3.43 -16.79
CA ARG A 771 -8.75 -3.36 -17.16
C ARG A 771 -8.32 -1.97 -17.54
N ARG A 772 -9.16 -1.27 -18.31
CA ARG A 772 -8.87 0.06 -18.84
C ARG A 772 -8.60 1.08 -17.72
N ASN A 773 -9.41 1.09 -16.66
CA ASN A 773 -9.33 2.13 -15.63
C ASN A 773 -8.37 1.79 -14.48
N VAL A 774 -8.32 0.52 -14.04
CA VAL A 774 -7.46 0.09 -12.92
C VAL A 774 -6.02 -0.16 -13.38
N GLY A 775 -5.81 -0.61 -14.63
CA GLY A 775 -4.49 -0.85 -15.18
C GLY A 775 -3.63 0.41 -15.27
N ILE A 776 -4.22 1.58 -15.54
CA ILE A 776 -3.47 2.84 -15.64
C ILE A 776 -2.85 3.23 -14.31
N LEU A 777 -3.63 3.18 -13.23
CA LEU A 777 -3.11 3.48 -11.88
C LEU A 777 -1.99 2.50 -11.51
N TRP A 778 -2.17 1.22 -11.84
CA TRP A 778 -1.17 0.20 -11.61
C TRP A 778 0.13 0.47 -12.38
N ASP A 779 0.05 0.84 -13.65
CA ASP A 779 1.23 1.09 -14.48
C ASP A 779 1.96 2.38 -14.09
N VAL A 780 1.23 3.41 -13.66
CA VAL A 780 1.84 4.60 -13.03
C VAL A 780 2.60 4.17 -11.77
N THR A 781 2.02 3.31 -10.93
CA THR A 781 2.67 2.86 -9.68
C THR A 781 3.89 1.95 -9.91
N THR A 782 3.93 1.21 -11.02
CA THR A 782 4.95 0.18 -11.31
C THR A 782 5.94 0.57 -12.42
N PHE A 783 5.85 1.79 -12.94
CA PHE A 783 6.87 2.38 -13.81
C PHE A 783 8.11 2.84 -13.03
N TRP A 784 7.98 3.16 -11.74
CA TRP A 784 9.05 3.79 -10.98
C TRP A 784 9.90 2.79 -10.17
N PRO A 785 11.24 2.92 -10.19
CA PRO A 785 12.13 2.10 -9.37
C PRO A 785 11.82 2.16 -7.88
N ARG A 786 12.06 1.05 -7.17
CA ARG A 786 11.91 0.98 -5.71
C ARG A 786 13.00 1.82 -5.02
N ALA A 787 12.63 2.98 -4.48
CA ALA A 787 13.56 3.95 -3.89
C ALA A 787 13.30 4.28 -2.41
N ALA A 788 12.13 3.92 -1.91
CA ALA A 788 11.70 4.12 -0.52
C ALA A 788 11.31 2.80 0.17
N HIS A 789 10.48 1.97 -0.45
CA HIS A 789 9.98 0.73 0.17
C HIS A 789 10.29 -0.52 -0.67
N PRO A 790 11.03 -1.52 -0.13
CA PRO A 790 11.52 -2.67 -0.89
C PRO A 790 10.43 -3.72 -1.16
N PHE A 791 9.39 -3.80 -0.35
CA PHE A 791 8.28 -4.75 -0.54
C PHE A 791 7.15 -4.21 -1.44
N ALA A 792 7.37 -3.06 -2.09
CA ALA A 792 6.45 -2.55 -3.08
C ALA A 792 6.46 -3.42 -4.36
N PRO A 793 5.44 -3.29 -5.23
CA PRO A 793 5.47 -3.95 -6.53
C PRO A 793 6.72 -3.61 -7.35
N PRO A 794 7.26 -4.59 -8.10
CA PRO A 794 8.48 -4.39 -8.87
C PRO A 794 8.25 -3.39 -10.00
N CYS A 795 9.34 -2.72 -10.37
CA CYS A 795 9.34 -1.80 -11.48
C CYS A 795 9.55 -2.56 -12.80
N TYR A 796 8.61 -2.45 -13.75
CA TYR A 796 8.83 -3.04 -15.08
C TYR A 796 9.80 -2.22 -15.93
N ALA A 797 9.89 -0.91 -15.71
CA ALA A 797 10.71 -0.02 -16.52
C ALA A 797 12.22 -0.24 -16.32
N GLU A 798 12.63 -0.76 -15.16
CA GLU A 798 14.03 -1.18 -14.91
C GLU A 798 14.50 -2.33 -15.78
N ARG A 799 13.56 -3.02 -16.43
CA ARG A 799 13.85 -4.00 -17.47
C ARG A 799 13.61 -3.46 -18.87
N VAL A 800 12.43 -2.87 -19.08
CA VAL A 800 11.97 -2.43 -20.41
C VAL A 800 12.83 -1.30 -20.99
N VAL A 801 13.18 -0.28 -20.19
CA VAL A 801 13.94 0.87 -20.70
C VAL A 801 15.36 0.45 -21.12
N PRO A 802 16.12 -0.32 -20.31
CA PRO A 802 17.41 -0.83 -20.74
C PRO A 802 17.37 -1.74 -21.98
N GLU A 803 16.41 -2.68 -22.07
CA GLU A 803 16.27 -3.57 -23.22
C GLU A 803 16.05 -2.79 -24.53
N ILE A 804 15.11 -1.84 -24.53
CA ILE A 804 14.84 -1.01 -25.72
C ILE A 804 16.03 -0.09 -26.03
N THR A 805 16.67 0.48 -25.00
CA THR A 805 17.86 1.33 -25.19
C THR A 805 19.00 0.53 -25.85
N ALA A 806 19.23 -0.71 -25.41
CA ALA A 806 20.22 -1.60 -26.02
C ALA A 806 19.86 -1.93 -27.47
N ARG A 807 18.58 -2.23 -27.75
CA ARG A 807 18.10 -2.49 -29.13
C ARG A 807 18.28 -1.28 -30.04
N ALA A 808 17.94 -0.07 -29.57
CA ALA A 808 18.10 1.15 -30.32
C ALA A 808 19.57 1.47 -30.62
N ARG A 809 20.47 1.32 -29.63
CA ARG A 809 21.91 1.49 -29.83
C ARG A 809 22.47 0.47 -30.83
N TRP A 810 22.04 -0.79 -30.73
CA TRP A 810 22.41 -1.83 -31.67
C TRP A 810 21.97 -1.50 -33.10
N ALA A 811 20.72 -1.05 -33.28
CA ALA A 811 20.20 -0.70 -34.60
C ALA A 811 20.90 0.52 -35.21
N LEU A 812 21.27 1.51 -34.41
CA LEU A 812 22.01 2.68 -34.87
C LEU A 812 23.46 2.34 -35.30
N GLY A 813 24.03 1.21 -34.86
CA GLY A 813 25.38 0.78 -35.21
C GLY A 813 26.45 1.85 -34.95
N ASP A 814 27.55 1.83 -35.71
CA ASP A 814 28.62 2.85 -35.67
C ASP A 814 28.40 3.97 -36.72
N ASP A 815 27.32 3.90 -37.49
CA ASP A 815 27.02 4.84 -38.56
C ASP A 815 26.30 6.08 -38.03
N ASP A 816 26.95 7.25 -38.18
CA ASP A 816 26.39 8.54 -37.77
C ASP A 816 25.20 8.99 -38.65
N SER A 817 25.05 8.42 -39.85
CA SER A 817 23.93 8.71 -40.77
C SER A 817 22.68 7.87 -40.51
N SER A 818 22.78 6.82 -39.68
CA SER A 818 21.67 5.96 -39.32
C SER A 818 20.71 6.63 -38.31
N ALA A 819 19.42 6.37 -38.46
CA ALA A 819 18.36 6.88 -37.57
C ALA A 819 17.36 5.79 -37.18
N VAL A 820 16.74 5.94 -36.01
CA VAL A 820 15.71 5.01 -35.50
C VAL A 820 14.43 5.78 -35.19
N VAL A 821 13.28 5.17 -35.50
CA VAL A 821 11.97 5.65 -35.11
C VAL A 821 11.48 4.86 -33.89
N LEU A 822 11.10 5.57 -32.82
CA LEU A 822 10.40 4.99 -31.67
C LEU A 822 8.94 5.47 -31.68
N SER A 823 8.01 4.52 -31.78
CA SER A 823 6.57 4.79 -31.81
C SER A 823 5.91 4.27 -30.54
N GLY A 824 5.50 5.17 -29.64
CA GLY A 824 4.92 4.82 -28.34
C GLY A 824 3.43 5.14 -28.25
N HIS A 825 2.60 4.13 -27.95
CA HIS A 825 1.17 4.33 -27.62
C HIS A 825 0.96 4.41 -26.12
N SER A 826 0.23 5.42 -25.63
CA SER A 826 -0.21 5.46 -24.22
C SER A 826 0.98 5.34 -23.27
N GLN A 827 1.04 4.35 -22.37
CA GLN A 827 2.21 4.08 -21.51
C GLN A 827 3.52 3.86 -22.30
N GLY A 828 3.43 3.31 -23.51
CA GLY A 828 4.56 3.18 -24.43
C GLY A 828 5.19 4.53 -24.80
N SER A 829 4.42 5.62 -24.77
CA SER A 829 4.93 6.98 -24.98
C SER A 829 5.97 7.36 -23.92
N LEU A 830 5.68 7.09 -22.64
CA LEU A 830 6.61 7.38 -21.55
C LEU A 830 7.85 6.49 -21.61
N ILE A 831 7.68 5.21 -21.96
CA ILE A 831 8.80 4.28 -22.16
C ILE A 831 9.72 4.82 -23.26
N CYS A 832 9.18 5.21 -24.42
CA CYS A 832 9.97 5.76 -25.52
C CYS A 832 10.66 7.08 -25.14
N VAL A 833 10.01 7.95 -24.36
CA VAL A 833 10.62 9.17 -23.80
C VAL A 833 11.79 8.84 -22.88
N ALA A 834 11.63 7.87 -21.98
CA ALA A 834 12.71 7.43 -21.10
C ALA A 834 13.89 6.83 -21.88
N VAL A 835 13.62 6.03 -22.92
CA VAL A 835 14.65 5.50 -23.84
C VAL A 835 15.36 6.64 -24.56
N ALA A 836 14.62 7.63 -25.07
CA ALA A 836 15.19 8.78 -25.77
C ALA A 836 16.16 9.56 -24.88
N CYS A 837 15.80 9.78 -23.61
CA CYS A 837 16.69 10.37 -22.59
C CYS A 837 17.95 9.53 -22.33
N ARG A 838 17.91 8.20 -22.52
CA ARG A 838 19.04 7.28 -22.26
C ARG A 838 20.01 7.13 -23.44
N LEU A 839 19.70 7.66 -24.62
CA LEU A 839 20.56 7.54 -25.80
C LEU A 839 21.80 8.46 -25.80
N ASN A 840 22.02 9.29 -24.77
CA ASN A 840 23.26 10.03 -24.44
C ASN A 840 24.14 10.42 -25.64
N GLY A 841 23.89 11.58 -26.25
CA GLY A 841 24.65 12.08 -27.41
C GLY A 841 24.19 11.53 -28.77
N ARG A 842 23.46 10.41 -28.78
CA ARG A 842 22.83 9.83 -29.99
C ARG A 842 21.35 10.16 -30.14
N ALA A 843 20.75 10.90 -29.21
CA ALA A 843 19.35 11.32 -29.28
C ALA A 843 19.00 12.09 -30.57
N LYS A 844 19.96 12.81 -31.18
CA LYS A 844 19.81 13.46 -32.49
C LYS A 844 19.47 12.50 -33.66
N GLN A 845 19.82 11.22 -33.52
CA GLN A 845 19.54 10.16 -34.51
C GLN A 845 18.16 9.53 -34.30
N LEU A 846 17.42 9.98 -33.28
CA LEU A 846 16.09 9.47 -32.97
C LEU A 846 15.00 10.27 -33.70
N ARG A 847 13.94 9.58 -34.08
CA ARG A 847 12.63 10.16 -34.39
C ARG A 847 11.61 9.56 -33.42
N LEU A 848 10.87 10.41 -32.71
CA LEU A 848 9.98 10.00 -31.64
C LEU A 848 8.54 10.32 -32.04
N LEU A 849 7.71 9.29 -32.15
CA LEU A 849 6.27 9.42 -32.39
C LEU A 849 5.51 8.95 -31.15
N THR A 850 4.83 9.86 -30.47
CA THR A 850 3.99 9.51 -29.32
C THR A 850 2.52 9.70 -29.67
N TYR A 851 1.64 8.88 -29.11
CA TYR A 851 0.21 8.99 -29.42
C TYR A 851 -0.66 8.39 -28.32
N GLY A 852 -1.84 8.99 -28.09
CA GLY A 852 -2.61 8.70 -26.88
C GLY A 852 -1.80 8.96 -25.60
N SER A 853 -0.89 9.94 -25.63
CA SER A 853 0.19 10.12 -24.65
C SER A 853 -0.28 10.78 -23.35
N GLN A 854 0.19 10.27 -22.21
CA GLN A 854 -0.01 10.92 -20.89
C GLN A 854 1.21 11.68 -20.37
N VAL A 855 2.28 11.76 -21.18
CA VAL A 855 3.62 12.16 -20.72
C VAL A 855 3.61 13.53 -20.04
N ARG A 856 2.99 14.56 -20.61
CA ARG A 856 2.90 15.87 -19.96
C ARG A 856 1.79 15.93 -18.91
N ALA A 857 0.57 15.58 -19.30
CA ALA A 857 -0.63 15.86 -18.51
C ALA A 857 -0.69 15.07 -17.20
N ILE A 858 -0.12 13.86 -17.15
CA ILE A 858 -0.04 13.06 -15.93
C ILE A 858 1.39 13.07 -15.41
N TYR A 859 2.35 12.56 -16.20
CA TYR A 859 3.70 12.35 -15.70
C TYR A 859 4.45 13.65 -15.47
N GLY A 860 4.37 14.62 -16.38
CA GLY A 860 5.06 15.90 -16.26
C GLY A 860 4.54 16.80 -15.16
N ARG A 861 3.24 16.68 -14.85
CA ARG A 861 2.64 17.36 -13.70
C ARG A 861 3.00 16.67 -12.39
N ILE A 862 2.89 15.35 -12.28
CA ILE A 862 3.08 14.62 -11.01
C ILE A 862 4.57 14.41 -10.68
N PHE A 863 5.40 14.18 -11.70
CA PHE A 863 6.83 13.88 -11.61
C PHE A 863 7.64 14.90 -12.43
N PRO A 864 7.65 16.18 -12.03
CA PRO A 864 8.22 17.26 -12.83
C PRO A 864 9.72 17.10 -13.12
N ALA A 865 10.48 16.48 -12.22
CA ALA A 865 11.90 16.21 -12.44
C ALA A 865 12.17 15.19 -13.56
N ALA A 866 11.18 14.38 -13.94
CA ALA A 866 11.29 13.39 -15.01
C ALA A 866 10.68 13.87 -16.33
N ALA A 867 9.52 14.51 -16.27
CA ALA A 867 8.72 14.82 -17.45
C ALA A 867 8.13 16.25 -17.43
N GLY A 868 8.60 17.12 -16.53
CA GLY A 868 8.14 18.51 -16.43
C GLY A 868 8.65 19.42 -17.55
N PRO A 869 8.38 20.73 -17.47
CA PRO A 869 8.73 21.71 -18.52
C PRO A 869 10.21 21.70 -18.87
N ASP A 870 11.09 21.69 -17.86
CA ASP A 870 12.54 21.72 -18.06
C ASP A 870 13.08 20.38 -18.58
N ALA A 871 12.49 19.27 -18.12
CA ALA A 871 12.89 17.92 -18.50
C ALA A 871 12.56 17.59 -19.96
N LEU A 872 11.40 18.05 -20.45
CA LEU A 872 10.95 17.78 -21.82
C LEU A 872 11.21 18.94 -22.79
N GLY A 873 11.32 20.17 -22.31
CA GLY A 873 11.55 21.38 -23.12
C GLY A 873 10.27 21.99 -23.71
N TYR A 874 9.18 22.03 -22.95
CA TYR A 874 7.91 22.68 -23.37
C TYR A 874 7.58 23.92 -22.52
N VAL A 875 6.68 24.78 -23.00
CA VAL A 875 6.28 26.01 -22.29
C VAL A 875 5.46 25.66 -21.04
N PRO A 876 5.81 26.13 -19.82
CA PRO A 876 5.04 25.82 -18.62
C PRO A 876 3.54 26.11 -18.74
N THR A 877 2.70 25.12 -18.43
CA THR A 877 1.24 25.24 -18.51
C THR A 877 0.66 26.05 -17.34
N PRO A 878 -0.46 26.76 -17.51
CA PRO A 878 -1.09 27.59 -16.47
C PRO A 878 -1.68 26.80 -15.28
N GLY A 879 -1.77 25.47 -15.39
CA GLY A 879 -2.17 24.54 -14.34
C GLY A 879 -3.35 23.65 -14.73
N ALA A 880 -3.86 22.86 -13.78
CA ALA A 880 -5.04 22.05 -14.00
C ALA A 880 -6.27 22.93 -14.26
N THR A 881 -6.98 22.65 -15.34
CA THR A 881 -8.20 23.35 -15.76
C THR A 881 -9.26 23.41 -14.65
N GLY A 882 -9.89 24.57 -14.48
CA GLY A 882 -11.01 24.75 -13.56
C GLY A 882 -12.28 24.02 -14.01
N LEU A 883 -13.15 23.64 -13.06
CA LEU A 883 -14.42 22.97 -13.37
C LEU A 883 -15.38 23.80 -14.23
N ARG A 884 -15.24 25.13 -14.22
CA ARG A 884 -16.09 26.07 -14.96
C ARG A 884 -15.47 26.57 -16.26
N GLU A 885 -14.20 26.27 -16.48
CA GLU A 885 -13.45 26.73 -17.65
C GLU A 885 -13.61 25.68 -18.76
N ALA A 886 -13.83 26.11 -20.00
CA ALA A 886 -13.85 25.21 -21.16
C ALA A 886 -12.45 24.99 -21.76
N TRP A 887 -11.48 25.84 -21.47
CA TRP A 887 -10.07 25.66 -21.85
C TRP A 887 -9.45 24.41 -21.20
N PRO A 888 -8.63 23.59 -21.87
CA PRO A 888 -8.10 23.76 -23.23
C PRO A 888 -9.03 23.21 -24.33
N ASP A 889 -10.19 22.66 -23.97
CA ASP A 889 -11.12 22.04 -24.90
C ASP A 889 -11.68 23.07 -25.92
N VAL A 890 -11.93 24.29 -25.45
CA VAL A 890 -12.34 25.46 -26.26
C VAL A 890 -11.34 26.61 -26.04
N PRO A 891 -10.48 26.93 -27.03
CA PRO A 891 -9.46 27.96 -26.86
C PRO A 891 -9.91 29.39 -27.24
N ASP A 892 -9.85 30.34 -26.29
CA ASP A 892 -10.22 31.76 -26.48
C ASP A 892 -9.05 32.68 -26.93
N GLY A 893 -7.90 32.11 -27.31
CA GLY A 893 -6.70 32.84 -27.74
C GLY A 893 -5.39 32.10 -27.40
N ARG A 894 -4.30 32.42 -28.11
CA ARG A 894 -2.99 31.78 -27.92
C ARG A 894 -2.23 32.42 -26.74
N PRO A 895 -1.84 31.69 -25.70
CA PRO A 895 -0.85 32.20 -24.75
C PRO A 895 0.55 32.10 -25.37
N GLY A 896 1.36 33.15 -25.19
CA GLY A 896 2.77 33.19 -25.56
C GLY A 896 3.67 32.88 -24.37
N GLY A 897 4.74 32.14 -24.61
CA GLY A 897 5.80 31.86 -23.64
C GLY A 897 6.95 31.15 -24.34
N GLU A 898 8.17 31.34 -23.85
CA GLU A 898 9.34 30.64 -24.39
C GLU A 898 9.57 29.32 -23.62
N PRO A 899 9.87 28.21 -24.32
CA PRO A 899 10.21 26.96 -23.65
C PRO A 899 11.55 27.11 -22.91
N ALA A 900 11.76 26.29 -21.89
CA ALA A 900 13.08 26.16 -21.29
C ALA A 900 14.09 25.77 -22.37
N GLY A 901 15.25 26.43 -22.46
CA GLY A 901 16.29 26.15 -23.47
C GLY A 901 17.03 24.82 -23.29
N THR A 902 16.41 23.84 -22.63
CA THR A 902 16.97 22.55 -22.19
C THR A 902 15.92 21.44 -22.29
N GLY A 903 16.32 20.19 -22.06
CA GLY A 903 15.41 19.04 -22.01
C GLY A 903 15.39 18.21 -23.29
N LEU A 904 14.55 17.16 -23.30
CA LEU A 904 14.54 16.16 -24.37
C LEU A 904 14.32 16.77 -25.76
N ARG A 905 13.45 17.78 -25.89
CA ARG A 905 13.22 18.49 -27.17
C ARG A 905 14.53 19.00 -27.79
N PHE A 906 15.47 19.48 -26.99
CA PHE A 906 16.75 20.00 -27.47
C PHE A 906 17.76 18.88 -27.73
N LEU A 907 17.69 17.78 -26.96
CA LEU A 907 18.52 16.60 -27.19
C LEU A 907 18.24 15.91 -28.53
N LEU A 908 17.01 16.03 -29.04
CA LEU A 908 16.62 15.51 -30.36
C LEU A 908 17.16 16.36 -31.53
N ALA A 909 17.87 17.46 -31.24
CA ALA A 909 18.49 18.43 -32.16
C ALA A 909 17.52 19.25 -33.03
N ARG A 910 16.43 18.65 -33.52
CA ARG A 910 15.43 19.36 -34.31
C ARG A 910 14.01 19.18 -33.75
N PRO A 911 13.21 20.24 -33.73
CA PRO A 911 11.86 20.16 -33.18
C PRO A 911 10.94 19.15 -33.90
N GLU A 912 11.09 18.96 -35.21
CA GLU A 912 10.32 18.01 -36.02
C GLU A 912 10.67 16.53 -35.78
N HIS A 913 11.70 16.24 -34.97
CA HIS A 913 12.07 14.87 -34.62
C HIS A 913 11.16 14.28 -33.53
N TRP A 914 10.29 15.08 -32.90
CA TRP A 914 9.26 14.59 -31.99
C TRP A 914 7.89 15.08 -32.43
N VAL A 915 7.03 14.14 -32.80
CA VAL A 915 5.63 14.39 -33.14
C VAL A 915 4.75 13.65 -32.14
N ASN A 916 3.75 14.33 -31.61
CA ASN A 916 2.70 13.73 -30.80
C ASN A 916 1.34 13.81 -31.52
N LEU A 917 0.61 12.71 -31.52
CA LEU A 917 -0.74 12.62 -32.08
C LEU A 917 -1.76 12.55 -30.95
N PHE A 918 -2.78 13.42 -30.99
CA PHE A 918 -3.81 13.48 -29.95
C PHE A 918 -5.21 13.68 -30.53
N ARG A 919 -6.23 13.30 -29.75
CA ARG A 919 -7.66 13.53 -30.05
C ARG A 919 -8.28 14.25 -28.87
N ARG A 920 -9.19 15.21 -29.10
CA ARG A 920 -9.86 15.92 -27.99
C ARG A 920 -10.85 15.00 -27.26
N GLY A 921 -11.42 14.03 -27.96
CA GLY A 921 -12.26 12.96 -27.42
C GLY A 921 -11.51 11.82 -26.75
N ASP A 922 -10.16 11.86 -26.66
CA ASP A 922 -9.40 10.85 -25.93
C ASP A 922 -9.26 11.24 -24.44
N PRO A 923 -9.86 10.47 -23.50
CA PRO A 923 -9.73 10.76 -22.06
C PRO A 923 -8.31 10.61 -21.51
N LEU A 924 -7.39 9.98 -22.26
CA LEU A 924 -6.00 9.73 -21.86
C LEU A 924 -4.98 10.25 -22.89
N GLY A 925 -5.45 10.73 -24.04
CA GLY A 925 -4.61 11.18 -25.14
C GLY A 925 -4.43 12.67 -25.09
N TYR A 926 -3.38 13.09 -24.40
CA TYR A 926 -3.09 14.49 -24.21
C TYR A 926 -2.08 14.99 -25.24
N ARG A 927 -2.10 16.30 -25.42
CA ARG A 927 -0.96 17.05 -25.94
C ARG A 927 0.26 16.84 -25.04
N VAL A 928 1.42 16.63 -25.65
CA VAL A 928 2.70 16.47 -24.95
C VAL A 928 3.39 17.81 -24.75
N TYR A 929 3.17 18.76 -25.65
CA TYR A 929 3.62 20.13 -25.50
C TYR A 929 2.51 21.00 -24.90
N SER A 930 2.88 22.22 -24.57
CA SER A 930 1.92 23.18 -24.03
C SER A 930 0.95 23.62 -25.11
N ASP A 931 -0.21 24.10 -24.70
CA ASP A 931 -1.14 24.75 -25.63
C ASP A 931 -0.60 26.10 -26.15
N CYS A 932 0.49 26.60 -25.55
CA CYS A 932 1.27 27.76 -25.98
C CYS A 932 2.37 27.41 -27.00
N ASP A 933 2.75 26.12 -27.11
CA ASP A 933 3.77 25.69 -28.07
C ASP A 933 3.19 25.62 -29.49
N ASP A 934 4.09 25.59 -30.48
CA ASP A 934 3.70 25.49 -31.88
C ASP A 934 2.88 24.20 -32.14
N PRO A 935 1.72 24.28 -32.84
CA PRO A 935 0.90 23.11 -33.13
C PRO A 935 1.60 22.05 -33.98
N VAL A 936 2.73 22.34 -34.63
CA VAL A 936 3.48 21.35 -35.43
C VAL A 936 3.93 20.14 -34.61
N TYR A 937 4.14 20.32 -33.30
CA TYR A 937 4.58 19.26 -32.39
C TYR A 937 3.45 18.36 -31.89
N ASP A 938 2.28 18.94 -31.65
CA ASP A 938 1.06 18.24 -31.23
C ASP A 938 0.02 18.30 -32.36
N ARG A 939 -0.02 17.25 -33.17
CA ARG A 939 -0.91 17.17 -34.33
C ARG A 939 -2.26 16.57 -33.92
N PRO A 940 -3.39 17.25 -34.19
CA PRO A 940 -4.69 16.64 -34.02
C PRO A 940 -4.83 15.44 -34.96
N THR A 941 -5.52 14.41 -34.51
CA THR A 941 -5.81 13.20 -35.27
C THR A 941 -7.30 13.10 -35.49
N LEU A 942 -7.73 12.59 -36.65
CA LEU A 942 -9.13 12.31 -36.93
C LEU A 942 -9.83 11.58 -35.77
N GLU A 943 -10.96 12.16 -35.34
CA GLU A 943 -11.87 11.59 -34.33
C GLU A 943 -12.95 10.72 -34.96
N VAL A 944 -13.18 10.87 -36.26
CA VAL A 944 -14.08 10.02 -37.04
C VAL A 944 -13.27 9.41 -38.18
N ARG A 945 -13.27 8.08 -38.28
CA ARG A 945 -12.60 7.41 -39.40
C ARG A 945 -13.42 7.60 -40.68
N PRO A 946 -12.79 7.77 -41.86
CA PRO A 946 -13.52 7.82 -43.13
C PRO A 946 -14.30 6.52 -43.36
N THR A 947 -15.59 6.62 -43.70
CA THR A 947 -16.44 5.47 -44.01
C THR A 947 -15.86 4.70 -45.21
N GLY A 948 -15.78 3.38 -45.11
CA GLY A 948 -15.29 2.54 -46.22
C GLY A 948 -13.77 2.39 -46.31
N SER A 949 -12.97 3.07 -45.47
CA SER A 949 -11.49 3.04 -45.56
C SER A 949 -10.82 1.70 -45.21
N GLY A 950 -11.57 0.70 -44.75
CA GLY A 950 -11.03 -0.57 -44.24
C GLY A 950 -10.35 -0.47 -42.86
N ASP A 951 -10.19 0.72 -42.27
CA ASP A 951 -9.55 0.89 -40.96
C ASP A 951 -10.35 0.20 -39.82
N PRO A 952 -9.70 -0.60 -38.95
CA PRO A 952 -10.39 -1.34 -37.90
C PRO A 952 -10.82 -0.40 -36.75
N GLY A 953 -12.04 -0.60 -36.23
CA GLY A 953 -12.53 0.09 -35.03
C GLY A 953 -13.88 0.78 -35.16
N SER A 954 -14.30 1.45 -34.08
CA SER A 954 -15.53 2.25 -34.03
C SER A 954 -15.44 3.46 -34.97
N LEU A 955 -16.59 3.90 -35.49
CA LEU A 955 -16.63 5.05 -36.40
C LEU A 955 -16.11 6.32 -35.71
N VAL A 956 -16.56 6.54 -34.47
CA VAL A 956 -15.99 7.53 -33.54
C VAL A 956 -14.82 6.91 -32.78
N MET A 957 -13.61 7.42 -33.00
CA MET A 957 -12.37 6.94 -32.41
C MET A 957 -12.01 7.72 -31.15
N THR A 958 -11.52 7.01 -30.12
CA THR A 958 -11.06 7.62 -28.85
C THR A 958 -9.59 7.25 -28.61
N HIS A 959 -9.29 6.38 -27.64
CA HIS A 959 -7.91 6.10 -27.22
C HIS A 959 -7.13 5.12 -28.11
N GLY A 960 -7.81 4.32 -28.93
CA GLY A 960 -7.20 3.28 -29.78
C GLY A 960 -7.10 3.70 -31.25
N GLY A 961 -6.30 2.97 -32.02
CA GLY A 961 -6.27 3.07 -33.49
C GLY A 961 -5.58 4.31 -34.05
N TYR A 962 -4.73 4.97 -33.27
CA TYR A 962 -3.87 6.05 -33.77
C TYR A 962 -2.90 5.56 -34.86
N GLN A 963 -2.38 4.33 -34.73
CA GLN A 963 -1.45 3.75 -35.70
C GLN A 963 -2.07 3.49 -37.09
N HIS A 964 -3.40 3.51 -37.19
CA HIS A 964 -4.13 3.35 -38.45
C HIS A 964 -4.56 4.70 -39.04
N SER A 965 -4.24 5.82 -38.37
CA SER A 965 -4.64 7.13 -38.85
C SER A 965 -3.75 7.61 -40.02
N PRO A 966 -4.29 8.43 -40.93
CA PRO A 966 -3.50 9.08 -41.97
C PRO A 966 -2.33 9.88 -41.41
N GLU A 967 -2.52 10.58 -40.29
CA GLU A 967 -1.50 11.42 -39.64
C GLU A 967 -0.32 10.61 -39.13
N TYR A 968 -0.56 9.39 -38.61
CA TYR A 968 0.50 8.46 -38.26
C TYR A 968 1.32 8.07 -39.48
N ARG A 969 0.64 7.65 -40.58
CA ARG A 969 1.32 7.26 -41.82
C ARG A 969 2.13 8.41 -42.41
N ILE A 970 1.58 9.63 -42.42
CA ILE A 970 2.27 10.83 -42.89
C ILE A 970 3.51 11.12 -42.05
N ALA A 971 3.41 11.08 -40.72
CA ALA A 971 4.56 11.34 -39.85
C ALA A 971 5.69 10.33 -40.05
N ILE A 972 5.35 9.03 -40.18
CA ILE A 972 6.35 7.99 -40.43
C ILE A 972 6.97 8.12 -41.83
N ALA A 973 6.15 8.36 -42.86
CA ALA A 973 6.61 8.54 -44.23
C ALA A 973 7.58 9.72 -44.38
N GLN A 974 7.33 10.82 -43.66
CA GLN A 974 8.22 12.00 -43.64
C GLN A 974 9.65 11.65 -43.19
N TRP A 975 9.83 10.64 -42.33
CA TRP A 975 11.15 10.23 -41.84
C TRP A 975 11.74 9.05 -42.59
N THR A 976 10.92 8.09 -43.00
CA THR A 976 11.34 6.83 -43.63
C THR A 976 11.49 6.95 -45.16
N GLY A 977 10.84 7.94 -45.78
CA GLY A 977 10.75 8.05 -47.24
C GLY A 977 9.70 7.12 -47.86
N GLU A 978 8.82 6.53 -47.05
CA GLU A 978 7.70 5.71 -47.53
C GLU A 978 6.71 6.53 -48.37
N GLN A 979 6.06 5.88 -49.33
CA GLN A 979 4.91 6.48 -50.01
C GLN A 979 3.68 6.44 -49.08
N VAL A 980 3.02 7.60 -48.92
CA VAL A 980 1.78 7.70 -48.15
C VAL A 980 0.64 7.15 -48.99
N HIS A 981 0.17 5.95 -48.64
CA HIS A 981 -1.01 5.36 -49.28
C HIS A 981 -2.29 5.90 -48.63
N VAL A 982 -3.19 6.43 -49.46
CA VAL A 982 -4.53 6.86 -49.04
C VAL A 982 -5.49 5.69 -49.29
N PRO A 983 -6.29 5.25 -48.30
CA PRO A 983 -7.26 4.19 -48.51
C PRO A 983 -8.27 4.59 -49.61
N PRO A 984 -8.73 3.66 -50.47
CA PRO A 984 -9.82 3.93 -51.40
C PRO A 984 -11.07 4.38 -50.64
N THR A 985 -11.76 5.41 -51.13
CA THR A 985 -13.06 5.84 -50.61
C THR A 985 -14.20 4.91 -51.02
N ASP A 986 -13.98 4.08 -52.05
CA ASP A 986 -14.91 3.05 -52.47
C ASP A 986 -14.78 1.79 -51.58
N PRO A 987 -15.80 1.44 -50.77
CA PRO A 987 -15.76 0.29 -49.89
C PRO A 987 -15.63 -1.05 -50.63
N THR A 988 -15.90 -1.11 -51.94
CA THR A 988 -15.72 -2.32 -52.76
C THR A 988 -14.25 -2.56 -53.16
N LEU A 989 -13.41 -1.51 -53.10
CA LEU A 989 -11.98 -1.55 -53.38
C LEU A 989 -11.12 -1.62 -52.10
N ALA A 990 -11.74 -1.47 -50.93
CA ALA A 990 -11.06 -1.48 -49.65
C ALA A 990 -10.76 -2.91 -49.18
N VAL A 991 -9.47 -3.26 -49.10
CA VAL A 991 -9.04 -4.51 -48.45
C VAL A 991 -9.26 -4.36 -46.94
N PRO A 992 -10.00 -5.27 -46.28
CA PRO A 992 -10.19 -5.21 -44.85
C PRO A 992 -8.83 -5.35 -44.15
N LEU A 993 -8.48 -4.36 -43.31
CA LEU A 993 -7.27 -4.43 -42.51
C LEU A 993 -7.45 -5.48 -41.40
N PRO A 994 -6.37 -6.17 -40.98
CA PRO A 994 -6.44 -7.10 -39.85
C PRO A 994 -6.97 -6.36 -38.60
N PRO A 995 -7.74 -7.06 -37.74
CA PRO A 995 -8.38 -6.44 -36.58
C PRO A 995 -7.34 -5.84 -35.62
N ALA A 996 -7.64 -4.66 -35.08
CA ALA A 996 -6.82 -3.93 -34.11
C ALA A 996 -6.93 -4.46 -32.67
#